data_AF-A0AAV6N7E1-F1
#
_entry.id   AF-A0AAV6N7E1-F1
#
_cell.length_a   1.000
_cell.length_b   1.000
_cell.length_c   1.000
_cell.angle_alpha   90.00
_cell.angle_beta   90.00
_cell.angle_gamma   90.00
#
_symmetry.space_group_name_H-M   'P 1'
#
loop_
_entity.id
_entity.type
_entity.pdbx_description
1 polymer ?
#
loop_
_entity_poly.entity_id
_entity_poly.type
_entity_poly.pdbx_seq_one_letter_code
_entity_poly.pdbx_strand_id
1 'polypeptide(L)'
;MFQLLGTGKVKGMFHTQCSSTRPERAEAADPSETPTILRNIQKCSPPTHPKKDDSPAPAPIPTTHERRQSREYGSSPAHRENPSRKQSGTEYSIDRSPLYRQAKPSGRESPMVENKGSDGGYGNHGKSRTKPLQAEGTAVPKFGSWDVNNPASADGFTHIFGEVRKEKLGPGTPPRQPHSSSPYNNLNNPKADNSAKGCCCFPWLRIMVREQRVESFYAKLRESVTASSLSPLLIFPSTSDVDSLCALKIIFQVLESDSIRYACYPVSSFQEIHKYAGPSLSSSSADPISILLINWGCHRDLRKVLSLGPAAHVFVVDSHRPIHLHNLSDQNEQVVVLYTKDDELQADLAYDFDVSALANASDLNSDDEIDEELDSDDDNDSENDEEDRGGSRKRRRVDKENEDDPVQIFRKLKRGYYYMGTFHGRPSGCLMYDLSHSLRKNTNELLWLACVSLTDQFVHERLTDERYQAGVMELEQHINSSGNLNAVNSVTLKDGTKIRAPDDEPRLMLLQEWSLFDSMLCSSYIATKLKTWSDNGMKKLKLLLARMGFALVDCQQKFQYMNLEVKRKMKDEFERYLPEYGLNDFYYRSFLRLHGYSSKVSAADVVYGVTALLESFVKSDGSSASKKFGVAYDALSLSNLDMLKDGMQQAIKVQRSVLRQGSSAITKSGCIRSGRKFRWVKLEDSVDTKFLGYPQALTKFCYFIMDALREKGARMKPLLCACVSQEPNKVLIVGVCGKPRLGASRGNAFGRAFRNAAEEISAEFFHEMFESSWILLDATSVNSFMVRLTEKL
;
A
#
# COMPACT_ATOMS: atom_id res chain seq x y z
N MET A 1 -5.13 -58.32 10.76
CA MET A 1 -6.11 -58.57 9.67
C MET A 1 -7.14 -57.44 9.74
N PHE A 2 -7.28 -56.66 8.67
CA PHE A 2 -8.31 -55.64 8.35
C PHE A 2 -9.08 -54.85 9.45
N GLN A 3 -8.91 -53.50 9.39
CA GLN A 3 -9.95 -52.44 9.40
C GLN A 3 -10.96 -52.32 10.58
N LEU A 4 -11.61 -51.17 10.86
CA LEU A 4 -11.77 -49.91 10.12
C LEU A 4 -11.21 -48.65 10.86
N LEU A 5 -11.06 -47.57 10.09
CA LEU A 5 -10.86 -46.19 10.57
C LEU A 5 -12.19 -45.40 10.52
N GLY A 6 -12.36 -44.43 11.41
CA GLY A 6 -13.47 -43.46 11.38
C GLY A 6 -13.00 -42.06 11.77
N THR A 7 -12.74 -41.19 10.79
CA THR A 7 -12.20 -39.84 11.02
C THR A 7 -13.32 -38.80 11.22
N GLY A 8 -13.57 -38.40 12.47
CA GLY A 8 -14.49 -37.31 12.78
C GLY A 8 -13.86 -35.93 12.51
N LYS A 9 -14.39 -35.18 11.53
CA LYS A 9 -14.06 -33.75 11.36
C LYS A 9 -14.84 -32.90 12.35
N VAL A 10 -14.16 -32.30 13.32
CA VAL A 10 -14.76 -31.24 14.16
C VAL A 10 -14.85 -29.96 13.33
N LYS A 11 -16.06 -29.40 13.18
CA LYS A 11 -16.24 -28.04 12.68
C LYS A 11 -16.21 -27.06 13.85
N GLY A 12 -15.34 -26.06 13.80
CA GLY A 12 -15.47 -24.89 14.66
C GLY A 12 -16.78 -24.16 14.34
N MET A 13 -17.64 -23.98 15.34
CA MET A 13 -18.90 -23.24 15.20
C MET A 13 -18.73 -21.80 15.71
N PHE A 14 -18.85 -20.83 14.81
CA PHE A 14 -19.00 -19.43 15.20
C PHE A 14 -20.25 -19.26 16.08
N HIS A 15 -20.08 -18.72 17.29
CA HIS A 15 -21.17 -18.54 18.24
C HIS A 15 -21.78 -17.15 18.14
N THR A 16 -22.98 -17.06 17.58
CA THR A 16 -23.85 -15.87 17.67
C THR A 16 -24.98 -16.14 18.65
N GLN A 17 -24.83 -15.74 19.91
CA GLN A 17 -25.96 -15.69 20.83
C GLN A 17 -26.78 -14.41 20.58
N CYS A 18 -28.10 -14.56 20.49
CA CYS A 18 -29.06 -13.47 20.48
C CYS A 18 -29.99 -13.67 21.67
N SER A 19 -30.15 -12.66 22.52
CA SER A 19 -30.90 -12.76 23.77
C SER A 19 -32.38 -12.41 23.57
N SER A 20 -33.29 -13.31 23.97
CA SER A 20 -34.68 -12.96 24.23
C SER A 20 -35.21 -13.70 25.46
N THR A 21 -36.22 -13.12 26.11
CA THR A 21 -36.67 -13.46 27.47
C THR A 21 -37.62 -14.66 27.55
N ARG A 22 -37.64 -15.32 28.73
CA ARG A 22 -38.69 -16.26 29.16
C ARG A 22 -40.08 -15.60 29.21
N PRO A 23 -41.16 -16.39 29.09
CA PRO A 23 -41.94 -16.73 30.31
C PRO A 23 -42.13 -18.26 30.51
N GLU A 24 -43.15 -18.69 31.26
CA GLU A 24 -43.24 -20.00 31.95
C GLU A 24 -44.30 -21.01 31.43
N ARG A 25 -44.10 -22.28 31.83
CA ARG A 25 -45.09 -23.32 32.24
C ARG A 25 -46.31 -23.69 31.36
N ALA A 26 -46.28 -24.93 30.83
CA ALA A 26 -47.26 -26.04 30.99
C ALA A 26 -46.78 -27.18 30.06
N GLU A 27 -46.26 -28.33 30.52
CA GLU A 27 -46.86 -29.46 31.25
C GLU A 27 -47.86 -30.33 30.43
N ALA A 28 -47.37 -31.53 30.06
CA ALA A 28 -48.01 -32.80 29.68
C ALA A 28 -49.33 -32.85 28.85
N ALA A 29 -49.27 -33.52 27.68
CA ALA A 29 -50.05 -34.74 27.40
C ALA A 29 -49.60 -35.46 26.10
N ASP A 30 -49.54 -36.79 26.16
CA ASP A 30 -49.61 -37.76 25.04
C ASP A 30 -50.69 -38.78 25.47
N PRO A 31 -51.59 -39.25 24.57
CA PRO A 31 -51.27 -40.51 23.91
C PRO A 31 -51.75 -40.65 22.44
N SER A 32 -51.08 -41.58 21.77
CA SER A 32 -51.42 -42.25 20.50
C SER A 32 -52.87 -42.72 20.30
N GLU A 33 -53.33 -42.74 19.04
CA GLU A 33 -54.08 -43.89 18.49
C GLU A 33 -53.96 -44.02 16.95
N THR A 34 -54.23 -45.22 16.41
CA THR A 34 -54.11 -45.63 14.97
C THR A 34 -55.14 -46.77 14.69
N PRO A 35 -55.30 -47.38 13.48
CA PRO A 35 -54.68 -47.19 12.16
C PRO A 35 -55.71 -47.28 10.96
N THR A 36 -55.25 -47.72 9.77
CA THR A 36 -56.01 -48.35 8.63
C THR A 36 -56.90 -47.47 7.72
N ILE A 37 -56.56 -47.21 6.43
CA ILE A 37 -56.71 -48.04 5.18
C ILE A 37 -58.12 -47.89 4.53
N LEU A 38 -58.35 -47.70 3.21
CA LEU A 38 -57.50 -47.66 1.98
C LEU A 38 -58.25 -46.98 0.79
N ARG A 39 -57.60 -46.17 -0.07
CA ARG A 39 -57.50 -46.36 -1.56
C ARG A 39 -57.06 -45.14 -2.42
N ASN A 40 -56.27 -45.48 -3.45
CA ASN A 40 -56.20 -44.93 -4.82
C ASN A 40 -55.37 -43.67 -5.21
N ILE A 41 -54.28 -43.98 -5.93
CA ILE A 41 -53.87 -43.43 -7.25
C ILE A 41 -52.97 -42.16 -7.31
N GLN A 42 -51.68 -42.45 -7.58
CA GLN A 42 -50.67 -41.79 -8.44
C GLN A 42 -50.25 -40.31 -8.29
N LYS A 43 -48.94 -40.14 -8.52
CA LYS A 43 -48.18 -38.89 -8.67
C LYS A 43 -48.41 -38.26 -10.04
N CYS A 44 -48.27 -36.94 -10.18
CA CYS A 44 -47.38 -36.32 -11.17
C CYS A 44 -47.18 -34.80 -10.96
N SER A 45 -46.19 -34.25 -11.65
CA SER A 45 -45.86 -32.81 -11.69
C SER A 45 -46.27 -32.19 -13.05
N PRO A 46 -45.69 -31.03 -13.47
CA PRO A 46 -46.36 -29.75 -13.62
C PRO A 46 -47.03 -29.50 -15.00
N PRO A 47 -47.87 -28.45 -15.13
CA PRO A 47 -48.51 -28.09 -16.40
C PRO A 47 -47.80 -26.97 -17.20
N THR A 48 -47.90 -27.04 -18.53
CA THR A 48 -47.65 -25.93 -19.48
C THR A 48 -48.71 -25.93 -20.59
N HIS A 49 -49.14 -24.74 -21.03
CA HIS A 49 -49.98 -24.35 -22.21
C HIS A 49 -50.76 -25.40 -23.04
N PRO A 50 -52.03 -25.09 -23.39
CA PRO A 50 -52.35 -24.40 -24.67
C PRO A 50 -53.33 -23.20 -24.46
N LYS A 51 -53.59 -22.22 -25.37
CA LYS A 51 -54.09 -22.18 -26.77
C LYS A 51 -55.43 -22.93 -26.96
N LYS A 52 -56.46 -22.46 -27.68
CA LYS A 52 -56.82 -21.23 -28.43
C LYS A 52 -58.38 -21.10 -28.32
N ASP A 53 -59.09 -20.06 -28.76
CA ASP A 53 -58.73 -18.87 -29.55
C ASP A 53 -59.13 -17.55 -28.82
N ASP A 54 -59.75 -16.46 -29.31
CA ASP A 54 -60.28 -16.02 -30.63
C ASP A 54 -60.23 -14.46 -30.72
N SER A 55 -60.86 -13.77 -31.70
CA SER A 55 -60.76 -12.29 -31.86
C SER A 55 -61.90 -11.60 -32.63
N PRO A 56 -62.06 -10.27 -32.45
CA PRO A 56 -62.04 -9.37 -33.63
C PRO A 56 -61.08 -8.16 -33.47
N ALA A 57 -60.81 -7.45 -34.58
CA ALA A 57 -59.64 -6.58 -34.77
C ALA A 57 -59.92 -5.04 -34.69
N PRO A 58 -58.87 -4.21 -34.48
CA PRO A 58 -58.92 -2.74 -34.59
C PRO A 58 -58.62 -2.23 -36.01
N ALA A 59 -59.07 -1.01 -36.32
CA ALA A 59 -58.85 -0.30 -37.60
C ALA A 59 -59.05 1.23 -37.42
N PRO A 60 -58.70 2.08 -38.40
CA PRO A 60 -57.44 2.12 -39.17
C PRO A 60 -56.82 3.54 -39.25
N ILE A 61 -55.69 3.66 -39.96
CA ILE A 61 -55.06 4.95 -40.35
C ILE A 61 -55.80 5.57 -41.55
N PRO A 62 -55.89 6.91 -41.64
CA PRO A 62 -55.88 7.62 -42.91
C PRO A 62 -54.69 8.58 -43.06
N THR A 63 -54.18 8.71 -44.29
CA THR A 63 -53.15 9.69 -44.70
C THR A 63 -53.73 10.66 -45.74
N THR A 64 -52.87 11.43 -46.43
CA THR A 64 -53.18 12.59 -47.32
C THR A 64 -53.49 13.89 -46.53
N HIS A 65 -53.21 15.09 -47.04
CA HIS A 65 -52.95 15.50 -48.44
C HIS A 65 -51.84 16.56 -48.56
N GLU A 66 -51.08 16.56 -49.66
CA GLU A 66 -50.33 17.74 -50.12
C GLU A 66 -51.25 18.70 -50.91
N ARG A 67 -51.07 20.03 -50.75
CA ARG A 67 -50.88 20.97 -51.89
C ARG A 67 -50.58 22.43 -51.51
N ARG A 68 -49.45 22.92 -52.03
CA ARG A 68 -49.23 24.17 -52.83
C ARG A 68 -49.95 25.50 -52.52
N GLN A 69 -49.11 26.56 -52.51
CA GLN A 69 -49.35 27.94 -53.01
C GLN A 69 -50.28 28.82 -52.12
N SER A 70 -50.12 30.15 -51.99
CA SER A 70 -49.38 31.16 -52.77
C SER A 70 -48.86 32.34 -51.89
N ARG A 71 -47.92 33.16 -52.42
CA ARG A 71 -47.89 34.66 -52.53
C ARG A 71 -48.42 35.58 -51.39
N GLU A 72 -47.96 36.83 -51.17
CA GLU A 72 -46.85 37.68 -51.67
C GLU A 72 -46.68 38.93 -50.75
N TYR A 73 -45.63 39.73 -51.00
CA TYR A 73 -45.30 41.11 -50.58
C TYR A 73 -46.33 42.06 -49.89
N GLY A 74 -45.82 42.91 -48.99
CA GLY A 74 -46.41 44.18 -48.49
C GLY A 74 -46.41 44.28 -46.95
N SER A 75 -45.77 45.24 -46.24
CA SER A 75 -45.86 46.73 -46.27
C SER A 75 -47.27 47.26 -45.93
N SER A 76 -47.49 48.22 -45.01
CA SER A 76 -46.59 49.14 -44.26
C SER A 76 -47.28 49.71 -42.97
N PRO A 77 -46.68 50.65 -42.18
CA PRO A 77 -46.98 50.81 -40.73
C PRO A 77 -47.58 52.16 -40.26
N ALA A 78 -47.82 52.26 -38.94
CA ALA A 78 -47.81 53.49 -38.12
C ALA A 78 -47.29 53.14 -36.70
N HIS A 79 -46.79 54.02 -35.82
CA HIS A 79 -47.03 55.46 -35.63
C HIS A 79 -45.77 56.31 -35.25
N ARG A 80 -45.98 57.64 -35.19
CA ARG A 80 -45.03 58.78 -35.01
C ARG A 80 -45.47 59.61 -33.76
N GLU A 81 -44.75 60.55 -33.10
CA GLU A 81 -43.46 61.29 -33.24
C GLU A 81 -43.20 62.13 -31.93
N ASN A 82 -42.16 62.97 -31.67
CA ASN A 82 -40.90 63.36 -32.34
C ASN A 82 -39.68 63.69 -31.39
N PRO A 83 -39.58 64.83 -30.65
CA PRO A 83 -38.39 65.68 -30.88
C PRO A 83 -37.55 66.21 -29.68
N SER A 84 -36.24 66.38 -29.91
CA SER A 84 -35.51 67.67 -29.80
C SER A 84 -34.10 67.55 -30.46
N ARG A 85 -33.35 68.66 -30.67
CA ARG A 85 -32.59 68.86 -31.94
C ARG A 85 -31.25 69.65 -31.86
N LYS A 86 -30.14 68.99 -32.29
CA LYS A 86 -28.86 69.52 -32.90
C LYS A 86 -27.99 70.47 -32.01
N GLN A 87 -26.71 70.82 -32.30
CA GLN A 87 -26.00 71.08 -33.58
C GLN A 87 -24.43 71.16 -33.46
N SER A 88 -23.67 70.79 -34.51
CA SER A 88 -22.22 71.07 -34.83
C SER A 88 -21.08 70.72 -33.82
N GLY A 89 -19.79 70.58 -34.20
CA GLY A 89 -19.14 70.46 -35.53
C GLY A 89 -17.58 70.59 -35.56
N THR A 90 -16.90 69.70 -36.32
CA THR A 90 -15.58 69.82 -37.06
C THR A 90 -14.21 70.18 -36.40
N GLU A 91 -13.28 69.20 -36.48
CA GLU A 91 -11.89 69.25 -37.04
C GLU A 91 -10.63 69.78 -36.30
N TYR A 92 -9.46 69.31 -36.82
CA TYR A 92 -8.02 69.60 -36.56
C TYR A 92 -7.34 69.03 -35.28
N SER A 93 -6.05 68.63 -35.27
CA SER A 93 -5.14 68.02 -36.29
C SER A 93 -3.77 67.62 -35.66
N ILE A 94 -3.01 66.69 -36.31
CA ILE A 94 -1.51 66.51 -36.21
C ILE A 94 -0.96 66.08 -34.81
N ASP A 95 0.01 65.17 -34.59
CA ASP A 95 0.89 64.26 -35.37
C ASP A 95 1.19 63.03 -34.43
N ARG A 96 1.86 61.90 -34.73
CA ARG A 96 2.85 61.51 -35.77
C ARG A 96 2.99 59.97 -35.85
N SER A 97 3.54 59.41 -36.94
CA SER A 97 4.03 58.01 -37.11
C SER A 97 4.99 57.97 -38.35
N PRO A 98 5.25 56.90 -39.18
CA PRO A 98 5.05 55.43 -39.09
C PRO A 98 6.20 54.54 -39.73
N LEU A 99 5.92 53.24 -39.99
CA LEU A 99 6.52 52.30 -41.02
C LEU A 99 7.85 51.56 -40.67
N TYR A 100 8.21 50.34 -41.18
CA TYR A 100 7.66 49.32 -42.13
C TYR A 100 8.34 47.92 -41.85
N ARG A 101 7.89 46.67 -42.12
CA ARG A 101 6.73 45.95 -42.75
C ARG A 101 6.88 45.35 -44.19
N GLN A 102 7.38 44.10 -44.35
CA GLN A 102 7.14 43.09 -45.47
C GLN A 102 8.13 41.87 -45.33
N ALA A 103 8.07 40.69 -45.99
CA ALA A 103 7.02 39.80 -46.58
C ALA A 103 7.63 38.40 -46.96
N LYS A 104 6.81 37.42 -47.44
CA LYS A 104 7.19 36.04 -47.92
C LYS A 104 7.47 36.01 -49.46
N PRO A 105 7.94 34.92 -50.17
CA PRO A 105 7.84 33.46 -49.86
C PRO A 105 8.96 32.45 -50.35
N SER A 106 8.79 31.17 -49.98
CA SER A 106 9.09 29.88 -50.70
C SER A 106 10.49 29.48 -51.27
N GLY A 107 10.93 28.23 -50.98
CA GLY A 107 11.37 27.27 -52.04
C GLY A 107 12.68 26.47 -51.91
N ARG A 108 12.57 25.16 -51.59
CA ARG A 108 13.40 23.97 -52.00
C ARG A 108 14.94 23.84 -51.81
N GLU A 109 15.28 22.64 -51.30
CA GLU A 109 16.40 21.72 -51.68
C GLU A 109 17.85 21.93 -51.18
N SER A 110 18.64 20.83 -51.28
CA SER A 110 19.89 20.49 -50.53
C SER A 110 21.15 20.63 -51.46
N PRO A 111 22.42 20.21 -51.15
CA PRO A 111 22.87 19.01 -50.39
C PRO A 111 24.17 19.15 -49.54
N MET A 112 24.71 18.00 -49.09
CA MET A 112 26.01 17.82 -48.41
C MET A 112 27.20 17.75 -49.38
N VAL A 113 28.42 18.08 -48.92
CA VAL A 113 29.71 17.66 -49.51
C VAL A 113 30.74 17.40 -48.39
N GLU A 114 31.72 16.50 -48.62
CA GLU A 114 32.76 16.06 -47.68
C GLU A 114 34.14 16.75 -47.86
N ASN A 115 35.10 16.30 -47.05
CA ASN A 115 36.51 15.97 -47.38
C ASN A 115 37.66 16.99 -47.13
N LYS A 116 38.67 16.47 -46.39
CA LYS A 116 40.15 16.62 -46.52
C LYS A 116 40.81 18.01 -46.47
N GLY A 117 41.99 18.07 -45.82
CA GLY A 117 43.01 19.07 -46.18
C GLY A 117 44.09 19.39 -45.15
N SER A 118 45.03 18.46 -44.96
CA SER A 118 46.41 18.60 -44.44
C SER A 118 47.01 20.00 -44.15
N ASP A 119 47.62 20.09 -42.95
CA ASP A 119 49.02 20.51 -42.68
C ASP A 119 49.46 21.98 -42.93
N GLY A 120 50.51 22.41 -42.20
CA GLY A 120 51.12 23.75 -42.32
C GLY A 120 51.40 24.45 -40.97
N GLY A 121 52.39 23.97 -40.21
CA GLY A 121 52.80 24.59 -38.95
C GLY A 121 53.87 25.69 -39.07
N TYR A 122 53.86 26.66 -38.16
CA TYR A 122 54.99 27.55 -37.83
C TYR A 122 55.07 27.75 -36.32
N GLY A 123 56.28 27.84 -35.75
CA GLY A 123 56.46 28.00 -34.31
C GLY A 123 57.80 28.59 -33.87
N ASN A 124 57.76 29.42 -32.84
CA ASN A 124 58.86 29.96 -32.03
C ASN A 124 58.21 30.83 -30.91
N HIS A 125 58.71 31.00 -29.69
CA HIS A 125 59.89 30.48 -28.97
C HIS A 125 59.41 29.95 -27.59
N GLY A 126 60.16 29.22 -26.76
CA GLY A 126 61.54 28.77 -26.88
C GLY A 126 62.40 29.12 -25.65
N LYS A 127 62.22 28.40 -24.52
CA LYS A 127 63.19 28.34 -23.40
C LYS A 127 63.03 27.05 -22.57
N SER A 128 63.92 26.10 -22.79
CA SER A 128 64.20 24.97 -21.88
C SER A 128 65.29 25.41 -20.85
N ARG A 129 65.72 24.66 -19.83
CA ARG A 129 66.05 23.21 -19.68
C ARG A 129 66.20 22.98 -18.15
N THR A 130 65.73 21.89 -17.54
CA THR A 130 66.39 20.55 -17.48
C THR A 130 65.42 19.39 -17.25
N LYS A 131 65.78 18.21 -17.79
CA LYS A 131 65.31 16.85 -17.41
C LYS A 131 66.42 16.14 -16.59
N PRO A 132 66.22 14.95 -15.96
CA PRO A 132 65.08 14.03 -16.09
C PRO A 132 64.47 13.49 -14.78
N LEU A 133 63.23 13.02 -14.87
CA LEU A 133 62.78 11.66 -14.51
C LEU A 133 61.34 11.47 -15.03
N GLN A 134 60.97 10.24 -15.40
CA GLN A 134 59.58 9.89 -15.73
C GLN A 134 58.92 9.28 -14.49
N ALA A 135 57.74 9.79 -14.15
CA ALA A 135 56.74 9.07 -13.38
C ALA A 135 55.47 9.06 -14.22
N GLU A 136 54.94 7.88 -14.54
CA GLU A 136 53.71 7.75 -15.30
C GLU A 136 52.52 7.91 -14.34
N GLY A 137 51.71 8.95 -14.55
CA GLY A 137 50.45 9.14 -13.85
C GLY A 137 49.33 8.42 -14.61
N THR A 138 48.92 7.25 -14.15
CA THR A 138 47.95 6.39 -14.84
C THR A 138 46.58 7.07 -14.99
N ALA A 139 46.21 7.44 -16.21
CA ALA A 139 44.88 7.97 -16.50
C ALA A 139 43.84 6.83 -16.41
N VAL A 140 42.77 7.05 -15.63
CA VAL A 140 41.73 6.03 -15.39
C VAL A 140 40.95 5.73 -16.69
N PRO A 141 40.88 4.46 -17.16
CA PRO A 141 40.11 4.11 -18.36
C PRO A 141 38.60 4.32 -18.19
N LYS A 142 37.90 4.62 -19.29
CA LYS A 142 36.43 4.69 -19.28
C LYS A 142 35.81 3.32 -18.98
N PHE A 143 34.86 3.32 -18.06
CA PHE A 143 34.12 2.13 -17.62
C PHE A 143 33.40 1.46 -18.80
N GLY A 144 33.39 0.12 -18.84
CA GLY A 144 32.73 -0.67 -19.90
C GLY A 144 33.54 -0.87 -21.19
N SER A 145 34.88 -0.72 -21.15
CA SER A 145 35.77 -0.87 -22.30
C SER A 145 36.53 -2.21 -22.38
N TRP A 146 36.13 -3.22 -21.59
CA TRP A 146 36.73 -4.57 -21.67
C TRP A 146 36.16 -5.37 -22.85
N ASP A 147 36.97 -6.25 -23.46
CA ASP A 147 36.52 -7.15 -24.51
C ASP A 147 36.08 -8.48 -23.90
N VAL A 148 34.78 -8.78 -24.00
CA VAL A 148 34.15 -10.00 -23.46
C VAL A 148 34.77 -11.28 -24.05
N ASN A 149 35.40 -11.21 -25.22
CA ASN A 149 36.04 -12.35 -25.88
C ASN A 149 37.54 -12.49 -25.55
N ASN A 150 38.13 -11.55 -24.80
CA ASN A 150 39.54 -11.58 -24.42
C ASN A 150 39.71 -11.40 -22.89
N PRO A 151 39.85 -12.50 -22.12
CA PRO A 151 39.96 -12.45 -20.66
C PRO A 151 41.10 -11.57 -20.12
N ALA A 152 42.20 -11.43 -20.85
CA ALA A 152 43.34 -10.59 -20.45
C ALA A 152 43.03 -9.08 -20.47
N SER A 153 41.90 -8.65 -21.05
CA SER A 153 41.46 -7.25 -21.01
C SER A 153 41.04 -6.76 -19.60
N ALA A 154 40.84 -7.67 -18.66
CA ALA A 154 40.52 -7.34 -17.26
C ALA A 154 41.75 -6.94 -16.41
N ASP A 155 42.95 -7.43 -16.74
CA ASP A 155 44.12 -7.37 -15.85
C ASP A 155 44.58 -5.93 -15.52
N GLY A 156 44.35 -4.99 -16.44
CA GLY A 156 44.66 -3.57 -16.23
C GLY A 156 43.86 -2.91 -15.09
N PHE A 157 42.67 -3.41 -14.77
CA PHE A 157 41.87 -2.91 -13.65
C PHE A 157 42.32 -3.51 -12.31
N THR A 158 42.80 -4.76 -12.32
CA THR A 158 43.28 -5.47 -11.12
C THR A 158 44.49 -4.79 -10.49
N HIS A 159 45.38 -4.17 -11.29
CA HIS A 159 46.56 -3.45 -10.79
C HIS A 159 46.20 -2.26 -9.90
N ILE A 160 45.17 -1.49 -10.27
CA ILE A 160 44.74 -0.27 -9.55
C ILE A 160 44.28 -0.61 -8.13
N PHE A 161 43.44 -1.65 -7.99
CA PHE A 161 43.04 -2.16 -6.66
C PHE A 161 44.21 -2.80 -5.89
N GLY A 162 45.25 -3.26 -6.58
CA GLY A 162 46.50 -3.72 -5.98
C GLY A 162 47.32 -2.59 -5.35
N GLU A 163 47.43 -1.43 -5.99
CA GLU A 163 48.22 -0.29 -5.50
C GLU A 163 47.53 0.47 -4.36
N VAL A 164 46.22 0.74 -4.48
CA VAL A 164 45.42 1.33 -3.40
C VAL A 164 45.43 0.47 -2.12
N ARG A 165 45.67 -0.84 -2.26
CA ARG A 165 45.82 -1.79 -1.15
C ARG A 165 47.25 -1.86 -0.59
N LYS A 166 48.27 -1.44 -1.35
CA LYS A 166 49.66 -1.29 -0.89
C LYS A 166 49.87 0.03 -0.15
N GLU A 167 49.31 1.15 -0.64
CA GLU A 167 49.45 2.46 0.03
C GLU A 167 48.87 2.49 1.45
N LYS A 168 47.88 1.63 1.75
CA LYS A 168 47.32 1.49 3.11
C LYS A 168 48.14 0.59 4.06
N LEU A 169 49.30 0.06 3.65
CA LEU A 169 50.13 -0.84 4.45
C LEU A 169 51.61 -0.43 4.41
N GLY A 170 51.95 0.61 5.18
CA GLY A 170 53.35 0.97 5.48
C GLY A 170 54.09 -0.12 6.29
N PRO A 171 55.41 -0.25 6.18
CA PRO A 171 56.15 -1.40 6.72
C PRO A 171 56.44 -1.29 8.23
N GLY A 172 55.89 -2.19 9.03
CA GLY A 172 56.30 -2.34 10.44
C GLY A 172 55.50 -3.32 11.30
N THR A 173 56.12 -4.47 11.64
CA THR A 173 55.70 -5.44 12.68
C THR A 173 54.38 -6.26 12.45
N PRO A 174 54.22 -7.43 13.11
CA PRO A 174 53.31 -8.50 12.66
C PRO A 174 51.85 -8.38 13.16
N PRO A 175 50.89 -9.10 12.52
CA PRO A 175 49.47 -8.94 12.79
C PRO A 175 49.01 -9.55 14.11
N ARG A 176 48.15 -8.81 14.83
CA ARG A 176 47.29 -9.29 15.92
C ARG A 176 45.87 -8.79 15.67
N GLN A 177 44.86 -9.61 15.92
CA GLN A 177 43.45 -9.30 15.61
C GLN A 177 42.95 -8.07 16.38
N PRO A 178 42.32 -7.08 15.70
CA PRO A 178 41.67 -5.96 16.38
C PRO A 178 40.18 -6.25 16.64
N HIS A 179 39.79 -6.17 17.91
CA HIS A 179 38.43 -5.74 18.29
C HIS A 179 38.44 -4.20 18.41
N SER A 180 37.33 -3.56 18.01
CA SER A 180 36.95 -2.20 18.41
C SER A 180 35.44 -2.05 18.14
N SER A 181 34.52 -1.71 19.05
CA SER A 181 34.53 -0.90 20.28
C SER A 181 34.78 0.60 20.05
N SER A 182 33.72 1.39 20.26
CA SER A 182 33.66 2.85 20.07
C SER A 182 34.29 3.62 21.26
N PRO A 183 34.90 4.81 21.06
CA PRO A 183 35.68 5.48 22.09
C PRO A 183 34.86 6.44 22.97
N TYR A 184 34.20 5.92 24.01
CA TYR A 184 33.84 6.71 25.20
C TYR A 184 34.04 5.87 26.46
N ASN A 185 35.12 6.12 27.21
CA ASN A 185 35.30 5.65 28.58
C ASN A 185 36.53 6.28 29.25
N ASN A 186 36.30 7.17 30.23
CA ASN A 186 37.12 7.32 31.44
C ASN A 186 36.57 8.43 32.34
N LEU A 187 35.98 8.05 33.48
CA LEU A 187 36.14 8.76 34.76
C LEU A 187 35.56 7.94 35.94
N ASN A 188 36.45 7.51 36.82
CA ASN A 188 36.27 7.19 38.24
C ASN A 188 35.28 6.09 38.71
N ASN A 189 35.85 4.88 38.81
CA ASN A 189 35.63 3.87 39.84
C ASN A 189 35.41 4.45 41.27
N PRO A 190 34.46 3.90 42.04
CA PRO A 190 34.73 3.60 43.46
C PRO A 190 34.55 2.12 43.82
N LYS A 191 35.52 1.65 44.63
CA LYS A 191 35.73 0.33 45.23
C LYS A 191 34.45 -0.47 45.54
N ALA A 192 34.51 -1.77 45.24
CA ALA A 192 33.60 -2.77 45.80
C ALA A 192 33.77 -2.92 47.32
N ASP A 193 32.69 -3.27 48.01
CA ASP A 193 32.69 -3.81 49.37
C ASP A 193 31.79 -5.07 49.42
N ASN A 194 32.06 -6.00 50.34
CA ASN A 194 31.53 -7.37 50.32
C ASN A 194 30.50 -7.63 51.42
N SER A 195 29.25 -7.97 51.08
CA SER A 195 28.39 -8.77 51.97
C SER A 195 27.29 -9.56 51.24
N ALA A 196 26.83 -10.65 51.89
CA ALA A 196 25.65 -11.50 51.60
C ALA A 196 25.21 -11.69 50.12
N LYS A 197 25.51 -12.81 49.46
CA LYS A 197 24.82 -14.12 49.58
C LYS A 197 23.27 -14.05 49.48
N GLY A 198 22.70 -14.45 48.33
CA GLY A 198 21.26 -14.66 48.20
C GLY A 198 20.80 -15.26 46.86
N CYS A 199 20.53 -16.57 46.84
CA CYS A 199 19.87 -17.36 45.78
C CYS A 199 20.53 -17.45 44.39
N CYS A 200 20.49 -18.66 43.79
CA CYS A 200 20.93 -18.93 42.42
C CYS A 200 19.73 -19.28 41.54
N CYS A 201 19.36 -18.40 40.62
CA CYS A 201 18.41 -18.67 39.53
C CYS A 201 19.09 -18.42 38.17
N PHE A 202 18.68 -19.15 37.13
CA PHE A 202 19.40 -19.19 35.85
C PHE A 202 19.33 -17.85 35.09
N PRO A 203 20.45 -17.34 34.52
CA PRO A 203 20.49 -16.06 33.80
C PRO A 203 19.87 -16.14 32.38
N TRP A 204 18.93 -17.06 32.15
CA TRP A 204 18.26 -17.31 30.87
C TRP A 204 16.82 -16.76 30.82
N LEU A 205 16.34 -16.16 31.91
CA LEU A 205 14.96 -15.70 32.10
C LEU A 205 14.82 -14.16 32.13
N ARG A 206 15.64 -13.43 31.37
CA ARG A 206 15.34 -12.02 31.05
C ARG A 206 14.39 -11.98 29.84
N ILE A 207 13.13 -11.62 30.07
CA ILE A 207 12.12 -11.54 29.01
C ILE A 207 12.47 -10.35 28.09
N MET A 208 13.10 -10.63 26.96
CA MET A 208 13.19 -9.64 25.87
C MET A 208 11.79 -9.30 25.36
N VAL A 209 11.41 -8.02 25.43
CA VAL A 209 10.12 -7.48 24.95
C VAL A 209 10.11 -7.44 23.42
N ARG A 210 11.23 -7.04 22.83
CA ARG A 210 11.44 -7.08 21.39
C ARG A 210 11.99 -8.43 20.94
N GLU A 211 11.19 -9.18 20.18
CA GLU A 211 11.59 -10.47 19.62
C GLU A 211 12.15 -10.35 18.21
N GLN A 212 13.42 -10.76 18.05
CA GLN A 212 14.16 -10.64 16.80
C GLN A 212 14.13 -11.91 15.94
N ARG A 213 13.51 -13.00 16.42
CA ARG A 213 13.43 -14.31 15.77
C ARG A 213 12.04 -14.93 15.91
N VAL A 214 11.54 -15.50 14.83
CA VAL A 214 10.18 -16.07 14.75
C VAL A 214 9.99 -17.27 15.70
N GLU A 215 11.02 -18.11 15.85
CA GLU A 215 10.97 -19.31 16.69
C GLU A 215 10.95 -18.96 18.18
N SER A 216 11.68 -17.90 18.56
CA SER A 216 11.76 -17.38 19.94
C SER A 216 10.43 -16.73 20.35
N PHE A 217 9.87 -15.87 19.48
CA PHE A 217 8.53 -15.32 19.61
C PHE A 217 7.47 -16.40 19.81
N TYR A 218 7.47 -17.45 18.97
CA TYR A 218 6.48 -18.53 19.10
C TYR A 218 6.70 -19.41 20.34
N ALA A 219 7.96 -19.65 20.75
CA ALA A 219 8.26 -20.36 21.98
C ALA A 219 7.66 -19.64 23.20
N LYS A 220 7.85 -18.32 23.31
CA LYS A 220 7.24 -17.48 24.35
C LYS A 220 5.72 -17.47 24.30
N LEU A 221 5.13 -17.34 23.11
CA LEU A 221 3.66 -17.40 22.94
C LEU A 221 3.11 -18.74 23.41
N ARG A 222 3.76 -19.86 23.07
CA ARG A 222 3.34 -21.18 23.52
C ARG A 222 3.53 -21.37 25.02
N GLU A 223 4.62 -20.86 25.61
CA GLU A 223 4.88 -20.90 27.05
C GLU A 223 3.82 -20.13 27.84
N SER A 224 3.56 -18.87 27.45
CA SER A 224 2.51 -18.02 28.02
C SER A 224 1.11 -18.66 27.95
N VAL A 225 0.77 -19.29 26.83
CA VAL A 225 -0.52 -20.01 26.69
C VAL A 225 -0.54 -21.30 27.53
N THR A 226 0.58 -22.01 27.64
CA THR A 226 0.67 -23.26 28.43
C THR A 226 0.62 -22.99 29.93
N ALA A 227 1.09 -21.81 30.38
CA ALA A 227 0.92 -21.35 31.76
C ALA A 227 -0.55 -21.13 32.14
N SER A 228 -1.45 -20.91 31.17
CA SER A 228 -2.89 -20.83 31.40
C SER A 228 -3.57 -22.19 31.20
N SER A 229 -3.98 -22.83 32.29
CA SER A 229 -4.78 -24.07 32.21
C SER A 229 -6.23 -23.78 31.77
N LEU A 230 -6.76 -22.59 32.05
CA LEU A 230 -8.17 -22.24 31.85
C LEU A 230 -8.41 -21.48 30.54
N SER A 231 -7.70 -20.38 30.29
CA SER A 231 -7.95 -19.51 29.13
C SER A 231 -7.32 -20.04 27.83
N PRO A 232 -8.00 -19.95 26.67
CA PRO A 232 -7.39 -20.17 25.37
C PRO A 232 -6.63 -18.92 24.90
N LEU A 233 -5.72 -19.08 23.94
CA LEU A 233 -5.10 -17.94 23.23
C LEU A 233 -6.19 -17.10 22.52
N LEU A 234 -6.27 -15.81 22.83
CA LEU A 234 -7.23 -14.90 22.19
C LEU A 234 -6.57 -14.20 20.99
N ILE A 235 -7.05 -14.48 19.79
CA ILE A 235 -6.46 -13.99 18.53
C ILE A 235 -7.34 -12.89 17.93
N PHE A 236 -6.75 -11.72 17.69
CA PHE A 236 -7.42 -10.54 17.16
C PHE A 236 -6.76 -10.10 15.85
N PRO A 237 -7.21 -10.62 14.70
CA PRO A 237 -6.78 -10.15 13.39
C PRO A 237 -7.49 -8.86 12.99
N SER A 238 -6.77 -7.98 12.29
CA SER A 238 -7.34 -6.86 11.55
C SER A 238 -8.38 -7.34 10.53
N THR A 239 -9.46 -6.57 10.37
CA THR A 239 -10.51 -6.77 9.36
C THR A 239 -10.26 -6.07 8.01
N SER A 240 -9.16 -5.33 7.84
CA SER A 240 -9.02 -4.31 6.78
C SER A 240 -8.13 -4.68 5.58
N ASP A 241 -7.49 -5.85 5.62
CA ASP A 241 -6.36 -6.21 4.73
C ASP A 241 -6.26 -7.72 4.45
N VAL A 242 -5.63 -8.10 3.32
CA VAL A 242 -5.49 -9.51 2.91
C VAL A 242 -4.30 -10.19 3.60
N ASP A 243 -3.30 -9.42 4.03
CA ASP A 243 -2.12 -9.91 4.75
C ASP A 243 -2.51 -10.52 6.12
N SER A 244 -3.36 -9.85 6.89
CA SER A 244 -3.99 -10.34 8.12
C SER A 244 -4.70 -11.69 7.93
N LEU A 245 -5.50 -11.83 6.86
CA LEU A 245 -6.17 -13.09 6.52
C LEU A 245 -5.17 -14.22 6.22
N CYS A 246 -4.08 -13.91 5.52
CA CYS A 246 -3.04 -14.87 5.18
C CYS A 246 -2.26 -15.30 6.43
N ALA A 247 -1.81 -14.35 7.24
CA ALA A 247 -1.16 -14.58 8.53
C ALA A 247 -2.03 -15.43 9.47
N LEU A 248 -3.33 -15.13 9.57
CA LEU A 248 -4.29 -15.88 10.38
C LEU A 248 -4.40 -17.35 9.95
N LYS A 249 -4.52 -17.62 8.65
CA LYS A 249 -4.55 -19.00 8.13
C LYS A 249 -3.26 -19.77 8.41
N ILE A 250 -2.12 -19.09 8.31
CA ILE A 250 -0.81 -19.70 8.55
C ILE A 250 -0.63 -20.04 10.03
N ILE A 251 -0.90 -19.09 10.94
CA ILE A 251 -0.74 -19.33 12.38
C ILE A 251 -1.75 -20.35 12.91
N PHE A 252 -2.99 -20.41 12.40
CA PHE A 252 -3.94 -21.47 12.75
C PHE A 252 -3.37 -22.86 12.48
N GLN A 253 -2.82 -23.14 11.29
CA GLN A 253 -2.23 -24.46 11.01
C GLN A 253 -1.05 -24.79 11.95
N VAL A 254 -0.26 -23.80 12.33
CA VAL A 254 0.84 -23.98 13.30
C VAL A 254 0.29 -24.29 14.71
N LEU A 255 -0.72 -23.54 15.19
CA LEU A 255 -1.37 -23.75 16.50
C LEU A 255 -2.11 -25.09 16.58
N GLU A 256 -2.89 -25.44 15.55
CA GLU A 256 -3.58 -26.73 15.45
C GLU A 256 -2.60 -27.90 15.54
N SER A 257 -1.43 -27.79 14.89
CA SER A 257 -0.41 -28.85 14.91
C SER A 257 0.29 -29.04 16.27
N ASP A 258 0.30 -28.03 17.14
CA ASP A 258 0.73 -28.14 18.54
C ASP A 258 -0.45 -28.35 19.51
N SER A 259 -1.67 -28.58 19.00
CA SER A 259 -2.91 -28.77 19.78
C SER A 259 -3.24 -27.60 20.73
N ILE A 260 -2.81 -26.38 20.40
CA ILE A 260 -3.05 -25.19 21.22
C ILE A 260 -4.51 -24.75 21.08
N ARG A 261 -5.20 -24.54 22.21
CA ARG A 261 -6.56 -23.98 22.22
C ARG A 261 -6.51 -22.47 21.95
N TYR A 262 -7.26 -22.01 20.96
CA TYR A 262 -7.42 -20.59 20.64
C TYR A 262 -8.88 -20.21 20.37
N ALA A 263 -9.18 -18.92 20.49
CA ALA A 263 -10.43 -18.31 20.07
C ALA A 263 -10.11 -17.05 19.22
N CYS A 264 -10.82 -16.84 18.12
CA CYS A 264 -10.52 -15.78 17.16
C CYS A 264 -11.65 -14.76 17.05
N TYR A 265 -11.33 -13.48 17.18
CA TYR A 265 -12.27 -12.35 17.14
C TYR A 265 -11.75 -11.29 16.14
N PRO A 266 -12.25 -11.26 14.90
CA PRO A 266 -11.83 -10.27 13.91
C PRO A 266 -12.38 -8.88 14.23
N VAL A 267 -11.48 -7.91 14.42
CA VAL A 267 -11.79 -6.61 15.02
C VAL A 267 -11.33 -5.42 14.19
N SER A 268 -12.01 -4.29 14.41
CA SER A 268 -11.82 -3.03 13.68
C SER A 268 -11.53 -1.82 14.59
N SER A 269 -11.44 -2.03 15.92
CA SER A 269 -11.11 -1.01 16.92
C SER A 269 -10.62 -1.62 18.24
N PHE A 270 -10.00 -0.84 19.12
CA PHE A 270 -9.60 -1.31 20.46
C PHE A 270 -10.81 -1.58 21.37
N GLN A 271 -11.94 -0.91 21.13
CA GLN A 271 -13.20 -1.14 21.85
C GLN A 271 -13.69 -2.58 21.71
N GLU A 272 -13.41 -3.23 20.59
CA GLU A 272 -13.79 -4.63 20.39
C GLU A 272 -12.87 -5.61 21.14
N ILE A 273 -11.58 -5.32 21.35
CA ILE A 273 -10.77 -6.11 22.30
C ILE A 273 -11.38 -5.98 23.70
N HIS A 274 -11.66 -4.75 24.16
CA HIS A 274 -12.24 -4.51 25.49
C HIS A 274 -13.56 -5.25 25.70
N LYS A 275 -14.40 -5.35 24.66
CA LYS A 275 -15.64 -6.13 24.66
C LYS A 275 -15.44 -7.65 24.80
N TYR A 276 -14.37 -8.22 24.26
CA TYR A 276 -14.12 -9.67 24.27
C TYR A 276 -13.15 -10.14 25.37
N ALA A 277 -12.25 -9.27 25.84
CA ALA A 277 -11.17 -9.61 26.78
C ALA A 277 -10.98 -8.59 27.92
N GLY A 278 -11.50 -7.36 27.82
CA GLY A 278 -11.25 -6.25 28.75
C GLY A 278 -11.40 -6.58 30.25
N PRO A 279 -12.51 -7.20 30.70
CA PRO A 279 -12.71 -7.59 32.11
C PRO A 279 -11.63 -8.54 32.65
N SER A 280 -10.99 -9.30 31.78
CA SER A 280 -9.92 -10.26 32.11
C SER A 280 -8.52 -9.66 31.90
N LEU A 281 -8.37 -8.71 30.97
CA LEU A 281 -7.13 -7.98 30.73
C LEU A 281 -6.71 -7.11 31.92
N SER A 282 -7.67 -6.44 32.56
CA SER A 282 -7.41 -5.53 33.69
C SER A 282 -7.56 -6.19 35.07
N SER A 283 -7.87 -7.49 35.16
CA SER A 283 -8.04 -8.16 36.45
C SER A 283 -6.71 -8.59 37.07
N SER A 284 -6.55 -8.32 38.36
CA SER A 284 -5.43 -8.84 39.19
C SER A 284 -5.57 -10.33 39.54
N SER A 285 -6.17 -11.12 38.63
CA SER A 285 -6.32 -12.56 38.72
C SER A 285 -4.97 -13.27 38.54
N ALA A 286 -4.76 -14.38 39.24
CA ALA A 286 -3.52 -15.16 39.11
C ALA A 286 -3.42 -15.96 37.80
N ASP A 287 -4.55 -16.19 37.10
CA ASP A 287 -4.58 -16.88 35.82
C ASP A 287 -4.04 -15.99 34.69
N PRO A 288 -2.97 -16.38 33.98
CA PRO A 288 -2.41 -15.59 32.89
C PRO A 288 -3.30 -15.66 31.65
N ILE A 289 -3.30 -14.57 30.88
CA ILE A 289 -4.10 -14.40 29.66
C ILE A 289 -3.18 -14.00 28.52
N SER A 290 -3.19 -14.79 27.46
CA SER A 290 -2.38 -14.56 26.26
C SER A 290 -3.24 -14.03 25.11
N ILE A 291 -2.81 -12.92 24.52
CA ILE A 291 -3.41 -12.29 23.35
C ILE A 291 -2.43 -12.32 22.18
N LEU A 292 -2.92 -12.53 20.96
CA LEU A 292 -2.18 -12.37 19.71
C LEU A 292 -2.89 -11.35 18.81
N LEU A 293 -2.23 -10.21 18.54
CA LEU A 293 -2.66 -9.22 17.55
C LEU A 293 -2.01 -9.51 16.20
N ILE A 294 -2.79 -9.47 15.11
CA ILE A 294 -2.31 -9.78 13.75
C ILE A 294 -2.60 -8.61 12.79
N ASN A 295 -1.51 -8.10 12.21
CA ASN A 295 -1.36 -6.92 11.36
C ASN A 295 -1.84 -5.57 11.96
N TRP A 296 -1.91 -5.47 13.28
CA TRP A 296 -2.23 -4.22 13.97
C TRP A 296 -1.69 -4.20 15.41
N GLY A 297 -1.63 -3.00 15.99
CA GLY A 297 -1.23 -2.76 17.39
C GLY A 297 0.06 -1.97 17.56
N CYS A 298 0.97 -1.97 16.59
CA CYS A 298 2.28 -1.33 16.74
C CYS A 298 2.21 0.19 16.97
N HIS A 299 1.26 0.91 16.37
CA HIS A 299 1.18 2.38 16.43
C HIS A 299 0.70 2.98 17.76
N ARG A 300 0.30 2.19 18.75
CA ARG A 300 -0.30 2.67 20.01
C ARG A 300 0.41 2.08 21.22
N ASP A 301 0.38 2.79 22.33
CA ASP A 301 0.76 2.25 23.62
C ASP A 301 -0.22 1.14 24.04
N LEU A 302 0.16 -0.13 23.87
CA LEU A 302 -0.75 -1.24 24.13
C LEU A 302 -1.02 -1.42 25.63
N ARG A 303 -0.06 -1.06 26.48
CA ARG A 303 -0.17 -1.14 27.94
C ARG A 303 -1.22 -0.16 28.46
N LYS A 304 -1.18 1.08 27.96
CA LYS A 304 -2.11 2.18 28.30
C LYS A 304 -3.47 2.04 27.62
N VAL A 305 -3.53 1.64 26.35
CA VAL A 305 -4.80 1.52 25.59
C VAL A 305 -5.61 0.28 25.99
N LEU A 306 -4.97 -0.82 26.39
CA LEU A 306 -5.65 -2.04 26.83
C LEU A 306 -5.77 -2.18 28.36
N SER A 307 -5.26 -1.21 29.14
CA SER A 307 -5.27 -1.23 30.61
C SER A 307 -4.74 -2.54 31.20
N LEU A 308 -3.58 -2.99 30.70
CA LEU A 308 -3.07 -4.35 30.95
C LEU A 308 -2.69 -4.57 32.42
N GLY A 309 -3.33 -5.54 33.07
CA GLY A 309 -2.92 -6.08 34.38
C GLY A 309 -1.71 -7.02 34.26
N PRO A 310 -1.00 -7.30 35.37
CA PRO A 310 0.29 -8.01 35.36
C PRO A 310 0.22 -9.48 34.90
N ALA A 311 -0.97 -10.06 34.78
CA ALA A 311 -1.18 -11.42 34.25
C ALA A 311 -1.39 -11.44 32.72
N ALA A 312 -1.61 -10.29 32.08
CA ALA A 312 -1.91 -10.18 30.66
C ALA A 312 -0.64 -10.05 29.82
N HIS A 313 -0.55 -10.88 28.77
CA HIS A 313 0.56 -10.91 27.82
C HIS A 313 0.04 -10.71 26.39
N VAL A 314 0.55 -9.70 25.69
CA VAL A 314 0.10 -9.29 24.35
C VAL A 314 1.21 -9.50 23.32
N PHE A 315 1.06 -10.53 22.51
CA PHE A 315 1.94 -10.85 21.39
C PHE A 315 1.49 -10.08 20.13
N VAL A 316 2.41 -9.46 19.42
CA VAL A 316 2.12 -8.59 18.26
C VAL A 316 2.92 -9.06 17.05
N VAL A 317 2.20 -9.38 15.97
CA VAL A 317 2.75 -9.56 14.61
C VAL A 317 2.11 -8.49 13.75
N ASP A 318 2.84 -7.44 13.42
CA ASP A 318 2.31 -6.27 12.72
C ASP A 318 3.37 -5.66 11.78
N SER A 319 2.95 -5.27 10.57
CA SER A 319 3.81 -4.64 9.57
C SER A 319 3.89 -3.11 9.69
N HIS A 320 3.01 -2.45 10.45
CA HIS A 320 3.01 -0.98 10.56
C HIS A 320 4.22 -0.40 11.32
N ARG A 321 4.83 0.66 10.79
CA ARG A 321 6.00 1.36 11.35
C ARG A 321 5.79 2.88 11.32
N PRO A 322 6.33 3.66 12.28
CA PRO A 322 7.07 3.25 13.46
C PRO A 322 6.21 2.49 14.47
N ILE A 323 6.89 1.72 15.32
CA ILE A 323 6.32 1.01 16.47
C ILE A 323 6.36 1.96 17.68
N HIS A 324 5.31 2.00 18.50
CA HIS A 324 5.27 2.86 19.68
C HIS A 324 6.38 2.46 20.66
N LEU A 325 7.18 3.44 21.11
CA LEU A 325 8.42 3.17 21.84
C LEU A 325 8.22 2.35 23.12
N HIS A 326 7.12 2.57 23.87
CA HIS A 326 6.82 1.76 25.06
C HIS A 326 6.49 0.29 24.75
N ASN A 327 6.10 -0.07 23.51
CA ASN A 327 5.94 -1.47 23.09
C ASN A 327 7.30 -2.15 22.76
N LEU A 328 8.40 -1.39 22.72
CA LEU A 328 9.76 -1.87 22.46
C LEU A 328 10.70 -1.73 23.68
N SER A 329 10.23 -1.14 24.78
CA SER A 329 10.99 -0.98 26.03
C SER A 329 11.15 -2.31 26.75
N ASP A 330 12.37 -2.66 27.16
CA ASP A 330 12.69 -3.86 27.96
C ASP A 330 12.02 -3.87 29.36
N GLN A 331 11.32 -2.81 29.76
CA GLN A 331 10.55 -2.73 31.01
C GLN A 331 9.08 -3.16 30.81
N ASN A 332 8.60 -3.26 29.57
CA ASN A 332 7.22 -3.63 29.25
C ASN A 332 7.06 -5.15 29.08
N GLU A 333 7.27 -5.91 30.16
CA GLU A 333 7.19 -7.39 30.18
C GLU A 333 5.84 -7.95 29.67
N GLN A 334 4.79 -7.11 29.63
CA GLN A 334 3.43 -7.45 29.24
C GLN A 334 3.20 -7.48 27.71
N VAL A 335 4.11 -6.91 26.92
CA VAL A 335 3.98 -6.83 25.45
C VAL A 335 5.17 -7.54 24.81
N VAL A 336 4.93 -8.30 23.74
CA VAL A 336 6.00 -8.96 22.97
C VAL A 336 5.79 -8.69 21.49
N VAL A 337 6.68 -7.92 20.88
CA VAL A 337 6.57 -7.53 19.46
C VAL A 337 7.57 -8.32 18.61
N LEU A 338 7.08 -9.00 17.57
CA LEU A 338 7.94 -9.61 16.55
C LEU A 338 8.49 -8.52 15.63
N TYR A 339 9.74 -8.10 15.88
CA TYR A 339 10.44 -7.11 15.06
C TYR A 339 11.87 -7.59 14.78
N THR A 340 11.99 -8.36 13.69
CA THR A 340 13.22 -9.06 13.29
C THR A 340 14.34 -8.09 12.90
N LYS A 341 15.59 -8.57 12.96
CA LYS A 341 16.75 -7.77 12.52
C LYS A 341 16.66 -7.42 11.03
N ASP A 342 16.19 -8.37 10.23
CA ASP A 342 16.03 -8.15 8.80
C ASP A 342 14.97 -7.09 8.52
N ASP A 343 13.84 -7.07 9.23
CA ASP A 343 12.82 -6.01 9.07
C ASP A 343 13.32 -4.61 9.52
N GLU A 344 14.16 -4.52 10.54
CA GLU A 344 14.79 -3.25 10.95
C GLU A 344 15.81 -2.76 9.92
N LEU A 345 16.67 -3.64 9.40
CA LEU A 345 17.69 -3.31 8.40
C LEU A 345 17.12 -3.17 6.98
N GLN A 346 15.94 -3.73 6.72
CA GLN A 346 15.24 -3.68 5.43
C GLN A 346 14.05 -2.69 5.42
N ALA A 347 13.93 -1.81 6.42
CA ALA A 347 13.08 -0.65 6.30
C ALA A 347 13.51 0.22 5.09
N ASP A 348 12.55 0.73 4.31
CA ASP A 348 12.83 1.76 3.29
C ASP A 348 13.17 3.12 3.93
N LEU A 349 12.86 3.26 5.21
CA LEU A 349 13.12 4.36 6.13
C LEU A 349 13.97 3.82 7.30
N ALA A 350 15.28 3.70 7.09
CA ALA A 350 16.20 3.22 8.12
C ALA A 350 16.38 4.26 9.25
N TYR A 351 16.48 3.81 10.49
CA TYR A 351 16.83 4.65 11.64
C TYR A 351 18.35 4.81 11.72
N ASP A 352 18.83 6.03 11.98
CA ASP A 352 20.25 6.38 12.15
C ASP A 352 20.75 6.26 13.61
N PHE A 353 19.87 5.80 14.51
CA PHE A 353 20.10 5.61 15.94
C PHE A 353 19.58 4.25 16.43
N ASP A 354 20.02 3.85 17.62
CA ASP A 354 19.54 2.64 18.29
C ASP A 354 18.11 2.84 18.83
N VAL A 355 17.13 2.22 18.15
CA VAL A 355 15.70 2.27 18.49
C VAL A 355 15.41 1.61 19.85
N SER A 356 16.16 0.57 20.22
CA SER A 356 15.98 -0.11 21.51
C SER A 356 16.56 0.71 22.68
N ALA A 357 17.67 1.42 22.48
CA ALA A 357 18.15 2.41 23.43
C ALA A 357 17.14 3.57 23.60
N LEU A 358 16.58 4.07 22.49
CA LEU A 358 15.56 5.13 22.52
C LEU A 358 14.26 4.68 23.22
N ALA A 359 13.83 3.43 23.00
CA ALA A 359 12.65 2.85 23.64
C ALA A 359 12.83 2.75 25.16
N ASN A 360 13.96 2.19 25.60
CA ASN A 360 14.32 2.07 27.02
C ASN A 360 14.42 3.43 27.73
N ALA A 361 14.91 4.46 27.02
CA ALA A 361 14.96 5.82 27.54
C ALA A 361 13.58 6.51 27.62
N SER A 362 12.57 6.05 26.88
CA SER A 362 11.22 6.65 26.94
C SER A 362 10.42 6.21 28.16
N ASP A 363 10.59 4.97 28.63
CA ASP A 363 9.90 4.45 29.82
C ASP A 363 10.45 5.04 31.13
N LEU A 364 11.73 5.46 31.14
CA LEU A 364 12.38 6.07 32.32
C LEU A 364 11.99 7.53 32.57
N ASN A 365 11.49 8.23 31.54
CA ASN A 365 11.12 9.64 31.62
C ASN A 365 9.59 9.75 31.68
N SER A 366 9.04 9.93 32.88
CA SER A 366 7.59 9.97 33.14
C SER A 366 6.84 11.18 32.57
N ASP A 367 7.51 12.02 31.77
CA ASP A 367 6.88 13.07 30.96
C ASP A 367 6.14 12.43 29.79
N ASP A 368 4.93 11.96 30.10
CA ASP A 368 3.92 11.44 29.17
C ASP A 368 3.27 12.57 28.34
N GLU A 369 3.54 13.83 28.71
CA GLU A 369 3.15 15.03 27.98
C GLU A 369 4.24 15.40 26.96
N ILE A 370 3.84 15.41 25.68
CA ILE A 370 4.59 16.12 24.65
C ILE A 370 4.24 17.60 24.82
N ASP A 371 5.07 18.34 25.54
CA ASP A 371 5.06 19.81 25.45
C ASP A 371 5.31 20.19 23.97
N GLU A 372 4.24 20.62 23.28
CA GLU A 372 4.33 21.15 21.91
C GLU A 372 4.84 22.61 21.88
N GLU A 373 5.38 23.13 22.99
CA GLU A 373 6.10 24.40 23.01
C GLU A 373 7.49 24.28 22.36
N LEU A 374 7.54 24.48 21.04
CA LEU A 374 8.31 25.58 20.40
C LEU A 374 8.21 25.46 18.87
N ASP A 375 7.15 26.05 18.30
CA ASP A 375 7.00 26.31 16.86
C ASP A 375 7.90 27.49 16.42
N SER A 376 9.23 27.32 16.53
CA SER A 376 10.20 28.25 15.93
C SER A 376 11.59 27.63 15.71
N ASP A 377 11.73 26.81 14.66
CA ASP A 377 12.99 26.74 13.91
C ASP A 377 12.70 27.18 12.46
N ASP A 378 13.50 28.15 11.99
CA ASP A 378 13.33 28.81 10.69
C ASP A 378 13.97 27.93 9.60
N ASP A 379 13.15 27.12 8.90
CA ASP A 379 13.52 26.30 7.72
C ASP A 379 13.87 27.23 6.53
N ASN A 380 14.93 28.00 6.70
CA ASN A 380 15.41 29.04 5.81
C ASN A 380 16.40 28.45 4.81
N ASP A 381 15.90 27.53 3.97
CA ASP A 381 16.55 27.06 2.75
C ASP A 381 16.60 28.20 1.71
N SER A 382 17.35 29.26 2.05
CA SER A 382 17.75 30.30 1.12
C SER A 382 18.93 29.78 0.28
N GLU A 383 18.65 29.46 -0.98
CA GLU A 383 19.67 29.24 -2.00
C GLU A 383 20.51 30.53 -2.14
N ASN A 384 21.70 30.55 -1.52
CA ASN A 384 22.64 31.67 -1.62
C ASN A 384 23.31 31.67 -3.00
N ASP A 385 22.72 32.38 -3.95
CA ASP A 385 23.48 33.00 -5.04
C ASP A 385 24.48 34.02 -4.47
N GLU A 386 25.64 34.16 -5.11
CA GLU A 386 26.71 35.06 -4.66
C GLU A 386 26.37 36.53 -4.92
N GLU A 387 26.58 37.41 -3.92
CA GLU A 387 27.14 38.74 -4.20
C GLU A 387 27.93 39.32 -2.99
N ASP A 388 29.09 39.94 -3.26
CA ASP A 388 30.02 40.45 -2.26
C ASP A 388 29.73 41.89 -1.85
N ARG A 389 29.59 42.13 -0.53
CA ARG A 389 30.21 43.29 0.16
C ARG A 389 30.31 43.09 1.67
N GLY A 390 31.52 43.26 2.21
CA GLY A 390 31.81 43.00 3.63
C GLY A 390 31.26 44.01 4.64
N GLY A 391 30.91 43.53 5.84
CA GLY A 391 30.38 44.36 6.92
C GLY A 391 30.45 43.76 8.33
N SER A 392 31.57 43.95 9.03
CA SER A 392 31.77 43.79 10.49
C SER A 392 31.63 42.39 11.12
N ARG A 393 32.69 41.97 11.85
CA ARG A 393 32.71 40.71 12.62
C ARG A 393 32.00 40.87 13.97
N LYS A 394 30.84 40.22 14.17
CA LYS A 394 30.34 39.86 15.52
C LYS A 394 30.31 38.34 15.69
N ARG A 395 31.03 37.84 16.70
CA ARG A 395 31.08 36.41 17.05
C ARG A 395 29.73 35.95 17.61
N ARG A 396 28.94 35.20 16.84
CA ARG A 396 27.94 34.28 17.40
C ARG A 396 28.69 33.01 17.83
N ARG A 397 29.11 32.95 19.11
CA ARG A 397 29.82 31.81 19.71
C ARG A 397 29.02 31.26 20.91
N VAL A 398 27.74 31.04 20.62
CA VAL A 398 26.65 30.51 21.43
C VAL A 398 25.71 29.93 20.34
N ASP A 399 25.38 28.65 20.26
CA ASP A 399 25.51 27.54 21.23
C ASP A 399 26.30 26.36 20.64
N LYS A 400 27.09 25.67 21.48
CA LYS A 400 27.64 24.33 21.20
C LYS A 400 27.91 23.46 22.44
N GLU A 401 27.74 24.01 23.64
CA GLU A 401 27.96 23.31 24.91
C GLU A 401 26.64 22.71 25.47
N ASN A 402 25.53 22.86 24.73
CA ASN A 402 24.20 22.34 25.09
C ASN A 402 23.77 21.10 24.26
N GLU A 403 24.46 20.74 23.16
CA GLU A 403 24.11 19.54 22.38
C GLU A 403 24.45 18.21 23.09
N ASP A 404 25.25 18.26 24.17
CA ASP A 404 25.67 17.08 24.95
C ASP A 404 24.68 16.69 26.07
N ASP A 405 23.58 17.44 26.29
CA ASP A 405 22.57 17.08 27.30
C ASP A 405 21.78 15.83 26.87
N PRO A 406 21.86 14.70 27.61
CA PRO A 406 21.14 13.47 27.28
C PRO A 406 19.62 13.64 27.15
N VAL A 407 19.01 14.59 27.88
CA VAL A 407 17.57 14.84 27.82
C VAL A 407 17.18 15.56 26.53
N GLN A 408 17.99 16.52 26.07
CA GLN A 408 17.81 17.19 24.78
C GLN A 408 18.07 16.24 23.62
N ILE A 409 19.13 15.41 23.68
CA ILE A 409 19.40 14.35 22.71
C ILE A 409 18.21 13.39 22.63
N PHE A 410 17.72 12.90 23.78
CA PHE A 410 16.56 12.00 23.84
C PHE A 410 15.30 12.64 23.22
N ARG A 411 14.98 13.89 23.56
CA ARG A 411 13.85 14.63 22.98
C ARG A 411 14.00 14.81 21.46
N LYS A 412 15.20 15.13 20.97
CA LYS A 412 15.54 15.25 19.53
C LYS A 412 15.33 13.92 18.79
N LEU A 413 15.78 12.79 19.37
CA LEU A 413 15.61 11.45 18.80
C LEU A 413 14.14 10.97 18.86
N LYS A 414 13.43 11.14 19.99
CA LYS A 414 11.99 10.81 20.13
C LYS A 414 11.13 11.62 19.15
N ARG A 415 11.45 12.90 18.94
CA ARG A 415 10.83 13.75 17.90
C ARG A 415 11.12 13.19 16.50
N GLY A 416 12.39 12.93 16.17
CA GLY A 416 12.82 12.40 14.87
C GLY A 416 12.14 11.07 14.50
N TYR A 417 12.18 10.09 15.40
CA TYR A 417 11.59 8.76 15.24
C TYR A 417 10.13 8.78 14.77
N TYR A 418 9.28 9.61 15.40
CA TYR A 418 7.89 9.77 14.99
C TYR A 418 7.70 10.75 13.82
N TYR A 419 8.63 11.68 13.60
CA TYR A 419 8.62 12.65 12.47
C TYR A 419 8.94 12.02 11.12
N MET A 420 9.54 10.82 11.11
CA MET A 420 9.64 9.97 9.90
C MET A 420 8.26 9.64 9.28
N GLY A 421 7.14 9.74 10.02
CA GLY A 421 5.81 9.42 9.51
C GLY A 421 5.57 7.91 9.40
N THR A 422 4.39 7.49 8.93
CA THR A 422 4.00 6.07 8.90
C THR A 422 4.33 5.37 7.58
N PHE A 423 4.72 4.10 7.69
CA PHE A 423 5.13 3.22 6.60
C PHE A 423 4.93 1.75 7.01
N HIS A 424 5.27 0.81 6.12
CA HIS A 424 5.15 -0.62 6.37
C HIS A 424 6.50 -1.33 6.25
N GLY A 425 6.73 -2.32 7.11
CA GLY A 425 7.80 -3.32 7.02
C GLY A 425 7.29 -4.64 6.42
N ARG A 426 8.04 -5.73 6.63
CA ARG A 426 7.79 -7.09 6.12
C ARG A 426 6.33 -7.53 6.39
N PRO A 427 5.63 -8.12 5.40
CA PRO A 427 4.27 -8.60 5.57
C PRO A 427 4.12 -9.61 6.72
N SER A 428 3.01 -9.53 7.44
CA SER A 428 2.69 -10.41 8.57
C SER A 428 2.52 -11.87 8.13
N GLY A 429 1.97 -12.11 6.95
CA GLY A 429 1.84 -13.44 6.36
C GLY A 429 3.18 -14.06 5.95
N CYS A 430 4.15 -13.24 5.51
CA CYS A 430 5.53 -13.70 5.30
C CYS A 430 6.17 -14.11 6.64
N LEU A 431 6.12 -13.25 7.67
CA LEU A 431 6.65 -13.57 9.01
C LEU A 431 6.05 -14.87 9.60
N MET A 432 4.76 -15.12 9.38
CA MET A 432 4.11 -16.37 9.81
C MET A 432 4.49 -17.57 8.92
N TYR A 433 4.80 -17.37 7.65
CA TYR A 433 5.38 -18.43 6.81
C TYR A 433 6.78 -18.81 7.28
N ASP A 434 7.64 -17.82 7.56
CA ASP A 434 9.00 -17.99 8.10
C ASP A 434 8.97 -18.83 9.38
N LEU A 435 8.03 -18.52 10.28
CA LEU A 435 7.74 -19.32 11.48
C LEU A 435 7.37 -20.76 11.12
N SER A 436 6.40 -20.95 10.21
CA SER A 436 5.97 -22.29 9.81
C SER A 436 7.11 -23.11 9.18
N HIS A 437 8.01 -22.47 8.42
CA HIS A 437 9.15 -23.10 7.77
C HIS A 437 10.23 -23.49 8.78
N SER A 438 10.57 -22.59 9.70
CA SER A 438 11.54 -22.82 10.77
C SER A 438 11.12 -23.97 11.70
N LEU A 439 9.81 -24.07 12.00
CA LEU A 439 9.22 -25.19 12.74
C LEU A 439 9.03 -26.48 11.91
N ARG A 440 9.36 -26.48 10.60
CA ARG A 440 9.12 -27.59 9.64
C ARG A 440 7.64 -28.01 9.52
N LYS A 441 6.75 -27.04 9.71
CA LYS A 441 5.27 -27.13 9.62
C LYS A 441 4.72 -26.45 8.36
N ASN A 442 5.59 -25.83 7.55
CA ASN A 442 5.20 -25.19 6.30
C ASN A 442 4.54 -26.19 5.36
N THR A 443 3.57 -25.71 4.58
CA THR A 443 3.06 -26.44 3.42
C THR A 443 2.96 -25.51 2.24
N ASN A 444 2.75 -26.12 1.08
CA ASN A 444 2.68 -25.41 -0.19
C ASN A 444 1.44 -24.48 -0.24
N GLU A 445 0.37 -24.77 0.51
CA GLU A 445 -0.75 -23.84 0.74
C GLU A 445 -0.32 -22.59 1.52
N LEU A 446 0.50 -22.77 2.56
CA LEU A 446 1.01 -21.66 3.38
C LEU A 446 2.00 -20.79 2.56
N LEU A 447 2.76 -21.40 1.66
CA LEU A 447 3.63 -20.70 0.72
C LEU A 447 2.82 -19.83 -0.26
N TRP A 448 1.68 -20.32 -0.76
CA TRP A 448 0.75 -19.49 -1.54
C TRP A 448 0.21 -18.30 -0.75
N LEU A 449 -0.15 -18.50 0.52
CA LEU A 449 -0.61 -17.41 1.39
C LEU A 449 0.47 -16.36 1.65
N ALA A 450 1.75 -16.75 1.76
CA ALA A 450 2.88 -15.81 1.79
C ALA A 450 3.01 -15.02 0.48
N CYS A 451 2.84 -15.67 -0.68
CA CYS A 451 2.86 -15.01 -1.99
C CYS A 451 1.74 -13.97 -2.14
N VAL A 452 0.53 -14.27 -1.63
CA VAL A 452 -0.61 -13.34 -1.60
C VAL A 452 -0.37 -12.19 -0.61
N SER A 453 0.16 -12.48 0.57
CA SER A 453 0.54 -11.52 1.61
C SER A 453 1.56 -10.48 1.12
N LEU A 454 2.66 -10.92 0.48
CA LEU A 454 3.64 -10.01 -0.15
C LEU A 454 3.01 -9.17 -1.27
N THR A 455 2.11 -9.77 -2.05
CA THR A 455 1.44 -9.06 -3.15
C THR A 455 0.40 -8.06 -2.65
N ASP A 456 -0.17 -8.24 -1.44
CA ASP A 456 -1.12 -7.27 -0.85
C ASP A 456 -0.46 -5.91 -0.58
N GLN A 457 0.71 -5.90 0.05
CA GLN A 457 1.43 -4.64 0.30
C GLN A 457 1.87 -3.96 -1.00
N PHE A 458 2.33 -4.73 -1.99
CA PHE A 458 2.74 -4.19 -3.30
C PHE A 458 1.57 -3.60 -4.09
N VAL A 459 0.46 -4.34 -4.22
CA VAL A 459 -0.74 -3.90 -4.96
C VAL A 459 -1.42 -2.69 -4.32
N HIS A 460 -1.28 -2.51 -3.00
CA HIS A 460 -1.77 -1.33 -2.28
C HIS A 460 -0.74 -0.21 -2.12
N GLU A 461 0.39 -0.27 -2.84
CA GLU A 461 1.42 0.78 -2.88
C GLU A 461 2.06 1.06 -1.50
N ARG A 462 2.09 0.05 -0.60
CA ARG A 462 2.75 0.11 0.71
C ARG A 462 4.23 -0.29 0.66
N LEU A 463 4.63 -1.01 -0.39
CA LEU A 463 5.96 -1.58 -0.58
C LEU A 463 6.60 -1.03 -1.87
N THR A 464 7.91 -0.78 -1.84
CA THR A 464 8.70 -0.42 -3.04
C THR A 464 8.84 -1.58 -4.02
N ASP A 465 9.04 -1.27 -5.32
CA ASP A 465 9.33 -2.29 -6.33
C ASP A 465 10.60 -3.10 -5.96
N GLU A 466 11.63 -2.48 -5.38
CA GLU A 466 12.86 -3.15 -4.95
C GLU A 466 12.64 -4.15 -3.80
N ARG A 467 11.87 -3.78 -2.76
CA ARG A 467 11.55 -4.69 -1.65
C ARG A 467 10.61 -5.80 -2.08
N TYR A 468 9.67 -5.51 -2.99
CA TYR A 468 8.84 -6.54 -3.61
C TYR A 468 9.70 -7.57 -4.35
N GLN A 469 10.65 -7.13 -5.19
CA GLN A 469 11.57 -8.06 -5.88
C GLN A 469 12.42 -8.89 -4.90
N ALA A 470 12.89 -8.31 -3.79
CA ALA A 470 13.62 -9.04 -2.76
C ALA A 470 12.77 -10.17 -2.13
N GLY A 471 11.54 -9.87 -1.69
CA GLY A 471 10.61 -10.87 -1.18
C GLY A 471 10.17 -11.89 -2.24
N VAL A 472 10.08 -11.48 -3.51
CA VAL A 472 9.79 -12.37 -4.63
C VAL A 472 10.91 -13.38 -4.84
N MET A 473 12.18 -12.97 -4.75
CA MET A 473 13.35 -13.87 -4.81
C MET A 473 13.41 -14.84 -3.63
N GLU A 474 13.06 -14.39 -2.42
CA GLU A 474 13.02 -15.23 -1.23
C GLU A 474 11.94 -16.32 -1.32
N LEU A 475 10.70 -15.95 -1.68
CA LEU A 475 9.62 -16.90 -1.89
C LEU A 475 9.87 -17.82 -3.10
N GLU A 476 10.52 -17.32 -4.15
CA GLU A 476 11.01 -18.14 -5.27
C GLU A 476 12.04 -19.18 -4.83
N GLN A 477 12.97 -18.85 -3.93
CA GLN A 477 13.91 -19.82 -3.35
C GLN A 477 13.16 -20.92 -2.60
N HIS A 478 12.11 -20.60 -1.84
CA HIS A 478 11.25 -21.60 -1.20
C HIS A 478 10.46 -22.45 -2.20
N ILE A 479 9.94 -21.87 -3.29
CA ILE A 479 9.28 -22.60 -4.38
C ILE A 479 10.27 -23.60 -5.02
N ASN A 480 11.43 -23.13 -5.46
CA ASN A 480 12.41 -23.94 -6.16
C ASN A 480 13.01 -25.04 -5.25
N SER A 481 13.20 -24.76 -3.95
CA SER A 481 13.67 -25.75 -2.97
C SER A 481 12.60 -26.79 -2.59
N SER A 482 11.31 -26.48 -2.80
CA SER A 482 10.17 -27.38 -2.55
C SER A 482 9.66 -28.07 -3.83
N GLY A 483 10.27 -27.76 -4.98
CA GLY A 483 9.90 -28.31 -6.28
C GLY A 483 10.33 -29.76 -6.45
N ASN A 484 9.56 -30.53 -7.23
CA ASN A 484 10.01 -31.86 -7.65
C ASN A 484 11.13 -31.71 -8.69
N LEU A 485 12.11 -32.63 -8.68
CA LEU A 485 13.26 -32.67 -9.60
C LEU A 485 12.88 -32.50 -11.10
N ASN A 486 11.69 -32.95 -11.49
CA ASN A 486 11.20 -32.91 -12.87
C ASN A 486 10.57 -31.55 -13.27
N ALA A 487 10.41 -30.60 -12.34
CA ALA A 487 9.68 -29.35 -12.57
C ALA A 487 10.09 -28.24 -11.58
N VAL A 488 11.40 -27.94 -11.52
CA VAL A 488 12.06 -27.00 -10.58
C VAL A 488 11.23 -25.74 -10.29
N ASN A 489 10.78 -25.04 -11.34
CA ASN A 489 10.03 -23.78 -11.25
C ASN A 489 8.55 -23.95 -10.81
N SER A 490 8.17 -25.06 -10.15
CA SER A 490 6.79 -25.27 -9.69
C SER A 490 6.64 -26.25 -8.52
N VAL A 491 5.70 -25.92 -7.65
CA VAL A 491 5.32 -26.70 -6.47
C VAL A 491 3.88 -27.18 -6.62
N THR A 492 3.62 -28.45 -6.29
CA THR A 492 2.27 -29.04 -6.41
C THR A 492 1.62 -29.21 -5.03
N LEU A 493 0.32 -28.94 -4.94
CA LEU A 493 -0.50 -29.00 -3.74
C LEU A 493 -1.14 -30.39 -3.60
N LYS A 494 -1.74 -30.68 -2.44
CA LYS A 494 -2.31 -32.02 -2.12
C LYS A 494 -3.49 -32.42 -3.02
N ASP A 495 -4.12 -31.48 -3.70
CA ASP A 495 -5.22 -31.66 -4.67
C ASP A 495 -4.76 -31.71 -6.13
N GLY A 496 -3.45 -31.53 -6.40
CA GLY A 496 -2.89 -31.43 -7.75
C GLY A 496 -2.78 -30.01 -8.32
N THR A 497 -3.26 -28.98 -7.61
CA THR A 497 -3.03 -27.56 -7.96
C THR A 497 -1.53 -27.27 -8.02
N LYS A 498 -1.09 -26.39 -8.93
CA LYS A 498 0.33 -26.00 -9.04
C LYS A 498 0.51 -24.51 -8.77
N ILE A 499 1.45 -24.19 -7.88
CA ILE A 499 2.06 -22.87 -7.76
C ILE A 499 3.27 -22.86 -8.69
N ARG A 500 3.43 -21.81 -9.49
CA ARG A 500 4.65 -21.62 -10.29
C ARG A 500 5.55 -20.56 -9.66
N ALA A 501 6.85 -20.68 -9.91
CA ALA A 501 7.81 -19.61 -9.65
C ALA A 501 7.40 -18.32 -10.40
N PRO A 502 7.87 -17.13 -9.96
CA PRO A 502 7.38 -15.85 -10.46
C PRO A 502 7.63 -15.68 -11.96
N ASP A 503 6.55 -15.46 -12.70
CA ASP A 503 6.46 -15.26 -14.15
C ASP A 503 6.09 -13.79 -14.43
N ASP A 504 6.28 -13.31 -15.65
CA ASP A 504 6.03 -11.89 -15.98
C ASP A 504 4.52 -11.62 -16.15
N GLU A 505 3.90 -10.98 -15.15
CA GLU A 505 2.51 -10.53 -15.23
C GLU A 505 2.45 -9.06 -15.67
N PRO A 506 1.57 -8.69 -16.61
CA PRO A 506 1.39 -7.29 -16.98
C PRO A 506 0.69 -6.52 -15.85
N ARG A 507 0.96 -5.21 -15.70
CA ARG A 507 0.26 -4.30 -14.76
C ARG A 507 -1.17 -3.98 -15.24
N LEU A 508 -1.99 -5.03 -15.38
CA LEU A 508 -3.38 -5.06 -15.85
C LEU A 508 -4.27 -5.76 -14.83
N MET A 509 -4.98 -4.95 -14.03
CA MET A 509 -5.90 -5.45 -13.00
C MET A 509 -6.97 -6.39 -13.59
N LEU A 510 -7.11 -7.58 -13.00
CA LEU A 510 -8.20 -8.53 -13.25
C LEU A 510 -8.37 -8.92 -14.72
N LEU A 511 -7.25 -9.03 -15.45
CA LEU A 511 -7.25 -9.31 -16.89
C LEU A 511 -8.04 -10.57 -17.24
N GLN A 512 -7.98 -11.62 -16.41
CA GLN A 512 -8.72 -12.86 -16.66
C GLN A 512 -10.25 -12.67 -16.57
N GLU A 513 -10.75 -11.76 -15.74
CA GLU A 513 -12.20 -11.55 -15.55
C GLU A 513 -12.79 -10.42 -16.39
N TRP A 514 -11.94 -9.66 -17.09
CA TRP A 514 -12.31 -8.47 -17.86
C TRP A 514 -12.13 -8.64 -19.39
N SER A 515 -12.28 -7.56 -20.16
CA SER A 515 -11.77 -7.48 -21.53
C SER A 515 -10.37 -6.85 -21.53
N LEU A 516 -9.55 -7.11 -22.55
CA LEU A 516 -8.23 -6.48 -22.65
C LEU A 516 -8.37 -4.95 -22.75
N PHE A 517 -9.36 -4.49 -23.52
CA PHE A 517 -9.66 -3.08 -23.70
C PHE A 517 -10.09 -2.40 -22.39
N ASP A 518 -10.99 -3.01 -21.60
CA ASP A 518 -11.41 -2.48 -20.30
C ASP A 518 -10.23 -2.43 -19.30
N SER A 519 -9.44 -3.49 -19.21
CA SER A 519 -8.32 -3.56 -18.27
C SER A 519 -7.23 -2.55 -18.62
N MET A 520 -6.91 -2.36 -19.91
CA MET A 520 -6.01 -1.28 -20.35
C MET A 520 -6.60 0.12 -20.13
N LEU A 521 -7.91 0.31 -20.34
CA LEU A 521 -8.60 1.58 -20.11
C LEU A 521 -8.59 1.99 -18.63
N CYS A 522 -8.74 1.01 -17.73
CA CYS A 522 -8.94 1.23 -16.29
C CYS A 522 -7.70 0.99 -15.41
N SER A 523 -6.63 0.34 -15.91
CA SER A 523 -5.37 0.22 -15.18
C SER A 523 -4.76 1.59 -14.92
N SER A 524 -4.47 1.92 -13.66
CA SER A 524 -3.95 3.24 -13.25
C SER A 524 -2.68 3.63 -14.02
N TYR A 525 -1.82 2.66 -14.34
CA TYR A 525 -0.56 2.90 -15.05
C TYR A 525 -0.79 3.34 -16.51
N ILE A 526 -1.58 2.58 -17.28
CA ILE A 526 -1.93 2.95 -18.67
C ILE A 526 -2.80 4.20 -18.71
N ALA A 527 -3.80 4.28 -17.84
CA ALA A 527 -4.76 5.38 -17.82
C ALA A 527 -4.09 6.74 -17.62
N THR A 528 -3.05 6.81 -16.76
CA THR A 528 -2.30 8.04 -16.47
C THR A 528 -1.29 8.40 -17.56
N LYS A 529 -0.53 7.43 -18.08
CA LYS A 529 0.41 7.64 -19.20
C LYS A 529 -0.30 8.05 -20.50
N LEU A 530 -1.32 7.29 -20.92
CA LEU A 530 -2.07 7.57 -22.14
C LEU A 530 -3.12 8.68 -21.97
N LYS A 531 -3.49 9.02 -20.73
CA LYS A 531 -4.49 10.04 -20.36
C LYS A 531 -5.88 9.67 -20.90
N THR A 532 -6.27 8.42 -20.64
CA THR A 532 -7.45 7.75 -21.25
C THR A 532 -8.79 8.40 -20.91
N TRP A 533 -8.84 9.22 -19.86
CA TRP A 533 -9.94 10.13 -19.50
C TRP A 533 -10.22 11.25 -20.54
N SER A 534 -9.48 11.29 -21.65
CA SER A 534 -9.63 12.27 -22.73
C SER A 534 -9.83 11.57 -24.06
N ASP A 535 -10.60 12.17 -24.98
CA ASP A 535 -10.80 11.64 -26.33
C ASP A 535 -9.48 11.39 -27.08
N ASN A 536 -8.47 12.20 -26.82
CA ASN A 536 -7.14 12.03 -27.40
C ASN A 536 -6.42 10.80 -26.82
N GLY A 537 -6.49 10.58 -25.50
CA GLY A 537 -5.95 9.37 -24.86
C GLY A 537 -6.70 8.10 -25.28
N MET A 538 -8.02 8.18 -25.41
CA MET A 538 -8.87 7.13 -25.96
C MET A 538 -8.49 6.79 -27.42
N LYS A 539 -8.21 7.80 -28.25
CA LYS A 539 -7.68 7.62 -29.62
C LYS A 539 -6.29 7.00 -29.61
N LYS A 540 -5.39 7.42 -28.69
CA LYS A 540 -4.06 6.81 -28.52
C LYS A 540 -4.14 5.33 -28.15
N LEU A 541 -4.99 4.94 -27.19
CA LEU A 541 -5.19 3.54 -26.81
C LEU A 541 -5.71 2.68 -27.97
N LYS A 542 -6.67 3.20 -28.75
CA LYS A 542 -7.18 2.49 -29.94
C LYS A 542 -6.12 2.39 -31.06
N LEU A 543 -5.30 3.43 -31.25
CA LEU A 543 -4.20 3.42 -32.21
C LEU A 543 -3.07 2.46 -31.79
N LEU A 544 -2.77 2.37 -30.49
CA LEU A 544 -1.79 1.44 -29.91
C LEU A 544 -2.18 -0.02 -30.22
N LEU A 545 -3.42 -0.41 -29.91
CA LEU A 545 -3.95 -1.74 -30.24
C LEU A 545 -3.94 -2.01 -31.76
N ALA A 546 -4.26 -1.02 -32.58
CA ALA A 546 -4.20 -1.14 -34.04
C ALA A 546 -2.76 -1.33 -34.56
N ARG A 547 -1.75 -0.68 -33.95
CA ARG A 547 -0.32 -0.86 -34.31
C ARG A 547 0.22 -2.24 -33.93
N MET A 548 -0.29 -2.82 -32.85
CA MET A 548 -0.05 -4.22 -32.45
C MET A 548 -0.78 -5.24 -33.35
N GLY A 549 -1.62 -4.77 -34.29
CA GLY A 549 -2.44 -5.64 -35.14
C GLY A 549 -3.62 -6.29 -34.41
N PHE A 550 -4.00 -5.80 -33.22
CA PHE A 550 -5.04 -6.39 -32.40
C PHE A 550 -6.41 -5.82 -32.79
N ALA A 551 -7.31 -6.69 -33.25
CA ALA A 551 -8.67 -6.29 -33.61
C ALA A 551 -9.42 -5.75 -32.38
N LEU A 552 -10.07 -4.58 -32.53
CA LEU A 552 -10.78 -3.94 -31.41
C LEU A 552 -11.92 -4.82 -30.87
N VAL A 553 -12.56 -5.62 -31.74
CA VAL A 553 -13.61 -6.57 -31.35
C VAL A 553 -13.04 -7.66 -30.43
N ASP A 554 -11.94 -8.31 -30.81
CA ASP A 554 -11.21 -9.28 -29.97
C ASP A 554 -10.81 -8.66 -28.63
N CYS A 555 -10.31 -7.42 -28.64
CA CYS A 555 -9.90 -6.70 -27.42
C CYS A 555 -11.07 -6.36 -26.48
N GLN A 556 -12.29 -6.23 -27.01
CA GLN A 556 -13.51 -5.96 -26.25
C GLN A 556 -14.22 -7.23 -25.78
N GLN A 557 -13.86 -8.40 -26.33
CA GLN A 557 -14.29 -9.70 -25.81
C GLN A 557 -13.69 -9.95 -24.42
N LYS A 558 -14.38 -10.72 -23.56
CA LYS A 558 -13.78 -11.21 -22.30
C LYS A 558 -12.49 -11.97 -22.61
N PHE A 559 -11.42 -11.67 -21.88
CA PHE A 559 -10.08 -12.21 -22.14
C PHE A 559 -10.07 -13.73 -22.19
N GLN A 560 -10.82 -14.44 -21.34
CA GLN A 560 -10.99 -15.90 -21.39
C GLN A 560 -11.32 -16.41 -22.80
N TYR A 561 -12.22 -15.73 -23.54
CA TYR A 561 -12.70 -16.14 -24.86
C TYR A 561 -12.00 -15.44 -26.03
N MET A 562 -11.23 -14.38 -25.77
CA MET A 562 -10.43 -13.65 -26.76
C MET A 562 -9.52 -14.57 -27.60
N ASN A 563 -9.32 -14.21 -28.86
CA ASN A 563 -8.54 -14.94 -29.85
C ASN A 563 -7.15 -15.40 -29.34
N LEU A 564 -6.85 -16.68 -29.54
CA LEU A 564 -5.61 -17.33 -29.06
C LEU A 564 -4.35 -16.80 -29.77
N GLU A 565 -4.45 -16.39 -31.03
CA GLU A 565 -3.29 -15.81 -31.73
C GLU A 565 -2.89 -14.45 -31.15
N VAL A 566 -3.88 -13.62 -30.81
CA VAL A 566 -3.64 -12.31 -30.18
C VAL A 566 -3.02 -12.52 -28.80
N LYS A 567 -3.56 -13.45 -27.99
CA LYS A 567 -2.96 -13.83 -26.69
C LYS A 567 -1.50 -14.27 -26.79
N ARG A 568 -1.14 -15.01 -27.85
CA ARG A 568 0.24 -15.48 -28.08
C ARG A 568 1.19 -14.32 -28.41
N LYS A 569 0.77 -13.40 -29.27
CA LYS A 569 1.55 -12.21 -29.68
C LYS A 569 1.57 -11.10 -28.62
N MET A 570 0.74 -11.21 -27.58
CA MET A 570 0.48 -10.11 -26.64
C MET A 570 1.73 -9.63 -25.89
N LYS A 571 2.63 -10.53 -25.48
CA LYS A 571 3.87 -10.13 -24.78
C LYS A 571 4.82 -9.40 -25.73
N ASP A 572 5.17 -10.05 -26.83
CA ASP A 572 6.11 -9.55 -27.84
C ASP A 572 5.71 -8.14 -28.35
N GLU A 573 4.44 -7.94 -28.71
CA GLU A 573 3.96 -6.65 -29.23
C GLU A 573 3.78 -5.59 -28.12
N PHE A 574 3.58 -6.00 -26.86
CA PHE A 574 3.59 -5.08 -25.71
C PHE A 574 5.01 -4.59 -25.40
N GLU A 575 5.99 -5.50 -25.28
CA GLU A 575 7.40 -5.15 -25.08
C GLU A 575 7.93 -4.27 -26.21
N ARG A 576 7.48 -4.52 -27.44
CA ARG A 576 7.84 -3.71 -28.62
C ARG A 576 7.27 -2.29 -28.61
N TYR A 577 5.98 -2.12 -28.35
CA TYR A 577 5.29 -0.85 -28.60
C TYR A 577 4.99 -0.02 -27.35
N LEU A 578 4.89 -0.60 -26.16
CA LEU A 578 4.58 0.16 -24.94
C LEU A 578 5.67 1.18 -24.54
N PRO A 579 6.98 0.89 -24.70
CA PRO A 579 8.03 1.87 -24.39
C PRO A 579 7.92 3.18 -25.18
N GLU A 580 7.43 3.15 -26.43
CA GLU A 580 7.19 4.37 -27.22
C GLU A 580 6.19 5.35 -26.57
N TYR A 581 5.35 4.86 -25.66
CA TYR A 581 4.33 5.63 -24.95
C TYR A 581 4.74 5.90 -23.48
N GLY A 582 5.98 5.59 -23.10
CA GLY A 582 6.49 5.73 -21.73
C GLY A 582 5.92 4.72 -20.75
N LEU A 583 5.49 3.55 -21.24
CA LEU A 583 4.97 2.42 -20.47
C LEU A 583 6.05 1.33 -20.37
N ASN A 584 7.23 1.68 -19.86
CA ASN A 584 8.40 0.80 -19.81
C ASN A 584 8.19 -0.36 -18.82
N ASP A 585 7.84 -0.01 -17.58
CA ASP A 585 7.79 -0.92 -16.42
C ASP A 585 6.46 -1.70 -16.36
N PHE A 586 5.99 -2.15 -17.53
CA PHE A 586 4.66 -2.71 -17.72
C PHE A 586 4.51 -4.14 -17.23
N TYR A 587 5.60 -4.91 -17.19
CA TYR A 587 5.63 -6.24 -16.60
C TYR A 587 6.26 -6.20 -15.20
N TYR A 588 5.81 -7.10 -14.33
CA TYR A 588 6.39 -7.33 -13.02
C TYR A 588 6.36 -8.84 -12.71
N ARG A 589 7.30 -9.31 -11.88
CA ARG A 589 7.37 -10.72 -11.49
C ARG A 589 6.25 -11.04 -10.53
N SER A 590 5.39 -12.02 -10.84
CA SER A 590 4.20 -12.34 -10.05
C SER A 590 3.94 -13.83 -9.94
N PHE A 591 3.30 -14.23 -8.84
CA PHE A 591 3.00 -15.63 -8.54
C PHE A 591 1.68 -16.08 -9.18
N LEU A 592 1.70 -17.23 -9.87
CA LEU A 592 0.51 -17.80 -10.51
C LEU A 592 0.13 -19.16 -9.91
N ARG A 593 -1.15 -19.30 -9.55
CA ARG A 593 -1.79 -20.56 -9.14
C ARG A 593 -2.57 -21.17 -10.31
N LEU A 594 -2.39 -22.47 -10.51
CA LEU A 594 -3.04 -23.29 -11.55
C LEU A 594 -3.86 -24.40 -10.87
N HIS A 595 -5.18 -24.23 -10.79
CA HIS A 595 -6.10 -25.23 -10.24
C HIS A 595 -6.78 -26.03 -11.34
N GLY A 596 -6.70 -27.36 -11.26
CA GLY A 596 -7.22 -28.28 -12.28
C GLY A 596 -6.59 -28.04 -13.66
N TYR A 597 -7.41 -28.17 -14.72
CA TYR A 597 -6.95 -28.09 -16.11
C TYR A 597 -7.00 -26.68 -16.73
N SER A 598 -7.71 -25.73 -16.12
CA SER A 598 -8.07 -24.45 -16.76
C SER A 598 -8.06 -23.22 -15.85
N SER A 599 -8.32 -23.36 -14.55
CA SER A 599 -8.40 -22.21 -13.64
C SER A 599 -7.01 -21.66 -13.32
N LYS A 600 -6.73 -20.45 -13.79
CA LYS A 600 -5.48 -19.72 -13.52
C LYS A 600 -5.81 -18.43 -12.78
N VAL A 601 -5.13 -18.18 -11.66
CA VAL A 601 -5.33 -16.96 -10.84
C VAL A 601 -3.96 -16.47 -10.37
N SER A 602 -3.66 -15.18 -10.53
CA SER A 602 -2.45 -14.57 -9.97
C SER A 602 -2.66 -14.12 -8.53
N ALA A 603 -1.56 -13.90 -7.81
CA ALA A 603 -1.62 -13.36 -6.45
C ALA A 603 -2.31 -11.98 -6.42
N ALA A 604 -2.06 -11.12 -7.42
CA ALA A 604 -2.70 -9.82 -7.55
C ALA A 604 -4.22 -9.92 -7.80
N ASP A 605 -4.65 -10.83 -8.69
CA ASP A 605 -6.08 -11.09 -8.92
C ASP A 605 -6.78 -11.62 -7.64
N VAL A 606 -6.10 -12.42 -6.82
CA VAL A 606 -6.60 -12.81 -5.48
C VAL A 606 -6.72 -11.59 -4.57
N VAL A 607 -5.66 -10.79 -4.44
CA VAL A 607 -5.64 -9.58 -3.58
C VAL A 607 -6.80 -8.65 -3.93
N TYR A 608 -6.97 -8.28 -5.21
CA TYR A 608 -8.07 -7.42 -5.64
C TYR A 608 -9.45 -8.00 -5.29
N GLY A 609 -9.63 -9.32 -5.49
CA GLY A 609 -10.89 -9.99 -5.17
C GLY A 609 -11.20 -10.00 -3.67
N VAL A 610 -10.22 -10.36 -2.84
CA VAL A 610 -10.40 -10.47 -1.39
C VAL A 610 -10.52 -9.10 -0.72
N THR A 611 -9.77 -8.08 -1.16
CA THR A 611 -9.92 -6.69 -0.66
C THR A 611 -11.34 -6.18 -0.88
N ALA A 612 -11.92 -6.38 -2.08
CA ALA A 612 -13.29 -5.95 -2.37
C ALA A 612 -14.38 -6.74 -1.60
N LEU A 613 -14.06 -7.91 -1.04
CA LEU A 613 -14.94 -8.62 -0.10
C LEU A 613 -14.85 -8.03 1.31
N LEU A 614 -13.64 -7.65 1.76
CA LEU A 614 -13.41 -6.98 3.05
C LEU A 614 -14.01 -5.56 3.09
N GLU A 615 -13.87 -4.80 2.00
CA GLU A 615 -14.26 -3.38 1.91
C GLU A 615 -15.65 -3.10 2.50
N SER A 616 -15.70 -2.29 3.55
CA SER A 616 -16.93 -1.96 4.28
C SER A 616 -16.96 -0.48 4.66
N PHE A 617 -18.16 0.09 4.81
CA PHE A 617 -18.29 1.46 5.32
C PHE A 617 -17.84 1.50 6.77
N VAL A 618 -16.92 2.42 7.06
CA VAL A 618 -16.48 2.72 8.42
C VAL A 618 -17.65 3.34 9.17
N LYS A 619 -17.93 2.80 10.35
CA LYS A 619 -18.93 3.32 11.28
C LYS A 619 -18.28 4.11 12.41
N SER A 620 -19.01 5.07 12.97
CA SER A 620 -18.60 5.78 14.19
C SER A 620 -18.47 4.86 15.43
N ASP A 621 -19.20 3.73 15.47
CA ASP A 621 -19.15 2.75 16.58
C ASP A 621 -18.05 1.68 16.42
N GLY A 622 -17.27 1.72 15.34
CA GLY A 622 -16.23 0.73 15.02
C GLY A 622 -16.71 -0.71 14.85
N SER A 623 -18.02 -0.99 14.82
CA SER A 623 -18.54 -2.36 14.97
C SER A 623 -18.29 -3.24 13.75
N SER A 624 -17.58 -4.35 13.98
CA SER A 624 -16.85 -5.14 12.98
C SER A 624 -17.68 -5.64 11.80
N ALA A 625 -17.07 -5.52 10.61
CA ALA A 625 -17.47 -6.19 9.38
C ALA A 625 -17.23 -7.72 9.41
N SER A 626 -17.20 -8.35 10.58
CA SER A 626 -17.04 -9.79 10.87
C SER A 626 -17.67 -10.75 9.83
N LYS A 627 -18.88 -10.47 9.34
CA LYS A 627 -19.52 -11.26 8.27
C LYS A 627 -18.75 -11.22 6.94
N LYS A 628 -18.25 -10.04 6.54
CA LYS A 628 -17.39 -9.85 5.37
C LYS A 628 -16.00 -10.47 5.59
N PHE A 629 -15.44 -10.32 6.78
CA PHE A 629 -14.19 -11.00 7.14
C PHE A 629 -14.29 -12.52 6.98
N GLY A 630 -15.38 -13.14 7.45
CA GLY A 630 -15.65 -14.56 7.24
C GLY A 630 -15.72 -14.95 5.76
N VAL A 631 -16.47 -14.19 4.95
CA VAL A 631 -16.57 -14.43 3.49
C VAL A 631 -15.22 -14.27 2.77
N ALA A 632 -14.43 -13.26 3.14
CA ALA A 632 -13.10 -13.02 2.58
C ALA A 632 -12.08 -14.10 3.01
N TYR A 633 -12.13 -14.54 4.27
CA TYR A 633 -11.36 -15.67 4.78
C TYR A 633 -11.73 -16.97 4.04
N ASP A 634 -13.01 -17.21 3.79
CA ASP A 634 -13.47 -18.37 3.03
C ASP A 634 -13.11 -18.28 1.54
N ALA A 635 -13.14 -17.09 0.92
CA ALA A 635 -12.77 -16.89 -0.49
C ALA A 635 -11.28 -17.18 -0.80
N LEU A 636 -10.40 -17.12 0.20
CA LEU A 636 -9.00 -17.58 0.08
C LEU A 636 -8.86 -19.12 -0.02
N SER A 637 -9.92 -19.89 0.23
CA SER A 637 -9.93 -21.36 0.09
C SER A 637 -10.11 -21.78 -1.38
N LEU A 638 -9.35 -22.81 -1.79
CA LEU A 638 -9.52 -23.50 -3.07
C LEU A 638 -10.95 -23.96 -3.36
N SER A 639 -11.72 -24.30 -2.31
CA SER A 639 -13.10 -24.78 -2.46
C SER A 639 -14.10 -23.71 -2.90
N ASN A 640 -13.74 -22.43 -2.81
CA ASN A 640 -14.69 -21.31 -2.76
C ASN A 640 -14.43 -20.27 -3.88
N LEU A 641 -13.93 -20.72 -5.05
CA LEU A 641 -13.54 -19.84 -6.17
C LEU A 641 -14.67 -18.91 -6.65
N ASP A 642 -15.94 -19.30 -6.51
CA ASP A 642 -17.08 -18.45 -6.87
C ASP A 642 -17.21 -17.22 -5.95
N MET A 643 -16.94 -17.37 -4.64
CA MET A 643 -16.92 -16.23 -3.69
C MET A 643 -15.81 -15.25 -4.04
N LEU A 644 -14.62 -15.77 -4.37
CA LEU A 644 -13.49 -14.98 -4.82
C LEU A 644 -13.82 -14.21 -6.12
N LYS A 645 -14.53 -14.86 -7.04
CA LYS A 645 -14.99 -14.27 -8.31
C LYS A 645 -16.01 -13.16 -8.10
N ASP A 646 -16.94 -13.31 -7.16
CA ASP A 646 -17.85 -12.23 -6.76
C ASP A 646 -17.09 -11.04 -6.14
N GLY A 647 -15.97 -11.29 -5.44
CA GLY A 647 -15.02 -10.28 -5.02
C GLY A 647 -14.37 -9.54 -6.20
N MET A 648 -13.83 -10.28 -7.18
CA MET A 648 -13.23 -9.71 -8.40
C MET A 648 -14.24 -8.84 -9.18
N GLN A 649 -15.49 -9.30 -9.29
CA GLN A 649 -16.58 -8.55 -9.93
C GLN A 649 -17.06 -7.33 -9.10
N GLN A 650 -16.71 -7.22 -7.82
CA GLN A 650 -16.84 -6.00 -7.02
C GLN A 650 -15.65 -5.06 -7.24
N ALA A 651 -14.42 -5.56 -7.23
CA ALA A 651 -13.21 -4.79 -7.50
C ALA A 651 -13.23 -4.12 -8.90
N ILE A 652 -13.80 -4.78 -9.92
CA ILE A 652 -14.06 -4.20 -11.26
C ILE A 652 -14.99 -2.96 -11.19
N LYS A 653 -16.00 -2.96 -10.30
CA LYS A 653 -16.91 -1.82 -10.12
C LYS A 653 -16.18 -0.66 -9.44
N VAL A 654 -15.42 -0.95 -8.38
CA VAL A 654 -14.58 0.03 -7.67
C VAL A 654 -13.59 0.69 -8.65
N GLN A 655 -12.86 -0.09 -9.46
CA GLN A 655 -11.89 0.47 -10.42
C GLN A 655 -12.55 1.34 -11.51
N ARG A 656 -13.77 1.00 -11.96
CA ARG A 656 -14.55 1.84 -12.88
C ARG A 656 -14.99 3.15 -12.21
N SER A 657 -15.37 3.12 -10.93
CA SER A 657 -15.67 4.33 -10.14
C SER A 657 -14.42 5.20 -9.93
N VAL A 658 -13.26 4.60 -9.64
CA VAL A 658 -11.95 5.29 -9.55
C VAL A 658 -11.65 6.03 -10.85
N LEU A 659 -11.74 5.35 -12.00
CA LEU A 659 -11.50 5.98 -13.31
C LEU A 659 -12.53 7.09 -13.60
N ARG A 660 -13.82 6.88 -13.29
CA ARG A 660 -14.89 7.83 -13.61
C ARG A 660 -14.80 9.12 -12.78
N GLN A 661 -14.73 9.02 -11.46
CA GLN A 661 -14.53 10.19 -10.60
C GLN A 661 -13.15 10.81 -10.82
N GLY A 662 -12.13 9.99 -11.11
CA GLY A 662 -10.79 10.46 -11.42
C GLY A 662 -10.79 11.36 -12.66
N SER A 663 -11.35 10.85 -13.76
CA SER A 663 -11.58 11.60 -15.00
C SER A 663 -12.29 12.92 -14.76
N SER A 664 -13.36 12.91 -13.96
CA SER A 664 -14.14 14.10 -13.58
C SER A 664 -13.27 15.13 -12.84
N ALA A 665 -12.59 14.72 -11.76
CA ALA A 665 -11.74 15.61 -10.97
C ALA A 665 -10.52 16.16 -11.74
N ILE A 666 -9.94 15.37 -12.65
CA ILE A 666 -8.78 15.77 -13.47
C ILE A 666 -9.17 16.75 -14.59
N THR A 667 -10.42 16.73 -15.06
CA THR A 667 -10.89 17.55 -16.20
C THR A 667 -11.71 18.77 -15.78
N LYS A 668 -12.53 18.66 -14.73
CA LYS A 668 -13.35 19.76 -14.22
C LYS A 668 -12.51 20.73 -13.38
N SER A 669 -12.39 21.98 -13.86
CA SER A 669 -11.67 23.03 -13.14
C SER A 669 -12.26 23.26 -11.74
N GLY A 670 -11.40 23.52 -10.75
CA GLY A 670 -11.76 23.77 -9.36
C GLY A 670 -12.06 22.54 -8.50
N CYS A 671 -12.16 21.32 -9.06
CA CYS A 671 -12.40 20.10 -8.27
C CYS A 671 -11.19 19.67 -7.42
N ILE A 672 -9.97 19.88 -7.92
CA ILE A 672 -8.74 19.63 -7.17
C ILE A 672 -8.25 20.95 -6.58
N ARG A 673 -8.35 21.11 -5.26
CA ARG A 673 -7.91 22.29 -4.52
C ARG A 673 -6.44 22.13 -4.16
N SER A 674 -5.56 23.00 -4.67
CA SER A 674 -4.12 22.89 -4.46
C SER A 674 -3.60 23.96 -3.51
N GLY A 675 -3.26 23.58 -2.28
CA GLY A 675 -2.67 24.46 -1.27
C GLY A 675 -1.15 24.58 -1.37
N ARG A 676 -0.54 25.21 -0.34
CA ARG A 676 0.92 25.27 -0.18
C ARG A 676 1.52 23.91 0.17
N LYS A 677 1.08 23.28 1.26
CA LYS A 677 1.61 21.99 1.73
C LYS A 677 1.05 20.79 0.94
N PHE A 678 -0.28 20.62 0.92
CA PHE A 678 -0.97 19.51 0.26
C PHE A 678 -1.97 19.94 -0.85
N ARG A 679 -2.58 18.96 -1.52
CA ARG A 679 -3.78 19.10 -2.37
C ARG A 679 -4.95 18.36 -1.74
N TRP A 680 -6.19 18.75 -2.05
CA TRP A 680 -7.37 17.99 -1.66
C TRP A 680 -8.50 17.96 -2.70
N VAL A 681 -9.30 16.90 -2.63
CA VAL A 681 -10.48 16.63 -3.46
C VAL A 681 -11.64 16.23 -2.56
N LYS A 682 -12.86 16.66 -2.91
CA LYS A 682 -14.11 16.18 -2.28
C LYS A 682 -14.93 15.40 -3.30
N LEU A 683 -15.41 14.22 -2.92
CA LEU A 683 -16.34 13.41 -3.71
C LEU A 683 -17.77 13.69 -3.25
N GLU A 684 -18.62 14.09 -4.20
CA GLU A 684 -20.02 14.49 -3.97
C GLU A 684 -21.01 13.69 -4.84
N ASP A 685 -20.52 12.79 -5.71
CA ASP A 685 -21.34 11.94 -6.59
C ASP A 685 -21.91 10.74 -5.83
N SER A 686 -23.20 10.77 -5.54
CA SER A 686 -23.92 9.75 -4.76
C SER A 686 -24.04 8.36 -5.40
N VAL A 687 -23.56 8.18 -6.64
CA VAL A 687 -23.45 6.88 -7.30
C VAL A 687 -22.09 6.25 -7.01
N ASP A 688 -21.00 7.00 -7.17
CA ASP A 688 -19.64 6.47 -6.96
C ASP A 688 -19.16 6.51 -5.51
N THR A 689 -19.69 7.36 -4.64
CA THR A 689 -19.40 7.31 -3.19
C THR A 689 -19.79 5.97 -2.55
N LYS A 690 -20.70 5.21 -3.18
CA LYS A 690 -21.07 3.83 -2.77
C LYS A 690 -19.99 2.78 -3.06
N PHE A 691 -18.99 3.12 -3.86
CA PHE A 691 -17.83 2.26 -4.17
C PHE A 691 -16.51 2.89 -3.70
N LEU A 692 -16.46 4.23 -3.56
CA LEU A 692 -15.27 4.99 -3.12
C LEU A 692 -15.35 5.45 -1.65
N GLY A 693 -16.45 5.18 -0.95
CA GLY A 693 -16.60 5.41 0.50
C GLY A 693 -15.95 4.34 1.38
N TYR A 694 -15.13 3.47 0.81
CA TYR A 694 -14.31 2.49 1.52
C TYR A 694 -12.86 3.00 1.60
N PRO A 695 -12.13 2.78 2.72
CA PRO A 695 -10.81 3.39 2.88
C PRO A 695 -9.77 2.94 1.85
N GLN A 696 -9.74 1.65 1.48
CA GLN A 696 -8.82 1.13 0.44
C GLN A 696 -9.18 1.70 -0.94
N ALA A 697 -10.45 1.62 -1.38
CA ALA A 697 -10.94 2.27 -2.60
C ALA A 697 -10.59 3.77 -2.69
N LEU A 698 -10.75 4.51 -1.59
CA LEU A 698 -10.45 5.93 -1.55
C LEU A 698 -8.93 6.20 -1.60
N THR A 699 -8.13 5.40 -0.90
CA THR A 699 -6.65 5.41 -0.99
C THR A 699 -6.20 5.20 -2.44
N LYS A 700 -6.76 4.18 -3.11
CA LYS A 700 -6.50 3.86 -4.52
C LYS A 700 -6.92 4.99 -5.48
N PHE A 701 -8.06 5.64 -5.20
CA PHE A 701 -8.50 6.83 -5.92
C PHE A 701 -7.51 7.99 -5.76
N CYS A 702 -6.99 8.24 -4.55
CA CYS A 702 -6.00 9.29 -4.33
C CYS A 702 -4.70 9.02 -5.10
N TYR A 703 -4.16 7.80 -5.05
CA TYR A 703 -2.96 7.46 -5.84
C TYR A 703 -3.19 7.63 -7.35
N PHE A 704 -4.35 7.26 -7.89
CA PHE A 704 -4.71 7.53 -9.28
C PHE A 704 -4.68 9.02 -9.64
N ILE A 705 -5.23 9.89 -8.78
CA ILE A 705 -5.16 11.35 -8.97
C ILE A 705 -3.71 11.86 -8.91
N MET A 706 -2.90 11.36 -7.98
CA MET A 706 -1.50 11.79 -7.84
C MET A 706 -0.66 11.41 -9.07
N ASP A 707 -0.80 10.18 -9.57
CA ASP A 707 -0.14 9.72 -10.79
C ASP A 707 -0.63 10.54 -12.00
N ALA A 708 -1.94 10.78 -12.14
CA ALA A 708 -2.49 11.60 -13.21
C ALA A 708 -2.00 13.07 -13.20
N LEU A 709 -1.82 13.65 -12.01
CA LEU A 709 -1.28 15.00 -11.85
C LEU A 709 0.22 15.04 -12.18
N ARG A 710 1.00 14.03 -11.78
CA ARG A 710 2.41 13.89 -12.16
C ARG A 710 2.56 13.80 -13.68
N GLU A 711 1.78 12.96 -14.34
CA GLU A 711 1.79 12.85 -15.81
C GLU A 711 1.25 14.12 -16.51
N LYS A 712 0.52 15.00 -15.82
CA LYS A 712 0.20 16.37 -16.27
C LYS A 712 1.33 17.39 -16.04
N GLY A 713 2.46 17.01 -15.46
CA GLY A 713 3.59 17.90 -15.16
C GLY A 713 3.45 18.69 -13.85
N ALA A 714 2.49 18.37 -12.99
CA ALA A 714 2.34 19.03 -11.70
C ALA A 714 3.39 18.51 -10.70
N ARG A 715 4.03 19.42 -9.94
CA ARG A 715 4.93 19.06 -8.81
C ARG A 715 4.25 18.05 -7.88
N MET A 716 4.97 17.04 -7.40
CA MET A 716 4.45 16.13 -6.38
C MET A 716 4.10 16.92 -5.11
N LYS A 717 2.96 16.58 -4.50
CA LYS A 717 2.49 17.04 -3.19
C LYS A 717 1.61 15.94 -2.59
N PRO A 718 1.53 15.80 -1.26
CA PRO A 718 0.53 14.94 -0.61
C PRO A 718 -0.89 15.29 -1.07
N LEU A 719 -1.78 14.30 -1.08
CA LEU A 719 -3.17 14.43 -1.52
C LEU A 719 -4.14 13.90 -0.47
N LEU A 720 -5.17 14.69 -0.20
CA LEU A 720 -6.34 14.30 0.60
C LEU A 720 -7.54 14.04 -0.30
N CYS A 721 -8.31 13.01 0.02
CA CYS A 721 -9.62 12.76 -0.58
C CYS A 721 -10.66 12.66 0.54
N ALA A 722 -11.70 13.50 0.47
CA ALA A 722 -12.85 13.47 1.38
C ALA A 722 -14.07 12.88 0.66
N CYS A 723 -14.65 11.81 1.19
CA CYS A 723 -15.83 11.14 0.67
C CYS A 723 -16.93 11.14 1.73
N VAL A 724 -18.17 11.48 1.35
CA VAL A 724 -19.33 11.34 2.25
C VAL A 724 -19.55 9.85 2.56
N SER A 725 -19.77 9.53 3.85
CA SER A 725 -20.06 8.15 4.31
C SER A 725 -21.50 7.75 3.96
N GLN A 726 -21.88 6.50 4.26
CA GLN A 726 -23.29 6.12 4.35
C GLN A 726 -23.92 6.54 5.68
N GLU A 727 -23.12 6.80 6.72
CA GLU A 727 -23.63 7.40 7.96
C GLU A 727 -23.98 8.88 7.74
N PRO A 728 -25.15 9.35 8.20
CA PRO A 728 -25.57 10.73 8.01
C PRO A 728 -24.58 11.68 8.67
N ASN A 729 -24.25 12.77 7.96
CA ASN A 729 -23.29 13.80 8.37
C ASN A 729 -21.84 13.35 8.60
N LYS A 730 -21.47 12.06 8.44
CA LYS A 730 -20.05 11.63 8.54
C LYS A 730 -19.34 11.66 7.19
N VAL A 731 -18.05 12.00 7.21
CA VAL A 731 -17.16 12.11 6.05
C VAL A 731 -15.88 11.32 6.33
N LEU A 732 -15.55 10.37 5.46
CA LEU A 732 -14.28 9.66 5.45
C LEU A 732 -13.24 10.52 4.73
N ILE A 733 -12.11 10.78 5.38
CA ILE A 733 -10.97 11.49 4.80
C ILE A 733 -9.76 10.57 4.80
N VAL A 734 -9.10 10.47 3.65
CA VAL A 734 -7.90 9.66 3.43
C VAL A 734 -6.78 10.56 2.92
N GLY A 735 -5.59 10.46 3.53
CA GLY A 735 -4.41 11.24 3.17
C GLY A 735 -3.25 10.36 2.69
N VAL A 736 -2.81 10.56 1.45
CA VAL A 736 -1.67 9.82 0.87
C VAL A 736 -0.51 10.75 0.53
N CYS A 737 0.69 10.30 0.86
CA CYS A 737 1.93 10.90 0.37
C CYS A 737 2.29 10.32 -1.01
N GLY A 738 3.49 10.61 -1.52
CA GLY A 738 3.99 9.89 -2.69
C GLY A 738 4.13 8.39 -2.38
N LYS A 739 4.09 7.55 -3.42
CA LYS A 739 4.45 6.13 -3.33
C LYS A 739 5.80 5.97 -2.60
N PRO A 740 6.00 4.92 -1.79
CA PRO A 740 7.28 4.59 -1.16
C PRO A 740 8.45 4.63 -2.14
N ARG A 741 9.63 4.96 -1.62
CA ARG A 741 10.90 5.00 -2.37
C ARG A 741 12.02 4.49 -1.48
N LEU A 742 12.89 3.65 -2.04
CA LEU A 742 14.06 3.16 -1.34
C LEU A 742 14.97 4.34 -0.96
N GLY A 743 15.33 4.46 0.32
CA GLY A 743 16.13 5.58 0.83
C GLY A 743 15.38 6.91 0.94
N ALA A 744 14.04 6.89 1.03
CA ALA A 744 13.28 8.05 1.49
C ALA A 744 13.63 8.38 2.95
N SER A 745 13.51 9.65 3.33
CA SER A 745 13.70 10.11 4.72
C SER A 745 12.40 10.36 5.49
N ARG A 746 11.24 10.36 4.79
CA ARG A 746 9.91 10.46 5.40
C ARG A 746 8.88 9.58 4.65
N GLY A 747 8.04 8.87 5.40
CA GLY A 747 6.83 8.19 4.96
C GLY A 747 5.60 9.11 5.03
N ASN A 748 4.45 8.56 5.45
CA ASN A 748 3.19 9.29 5.48
C ASN A 748 3.05 10.17 6.74
N ALA A 749 3.08 11.50 6.56
CA ALA A 749 2.96 12.46 7.65
C ALA A 749 1.53 12.62 8.20
N PHE A 750 0.50 12.24 7.44
CA PHE A 750 -0.90 12.48 7.83
C PHE A 750 -1.30 11.75 9.12
N GLY A 751 -0.69 10.59 9.43
CA GLY A 751 -1.13 9.73 10.54
C GLY A 751 -1.05 10.35 11.94
N ARG A 752 -0.19 11.34 12.16
CA ARG A 752 -0.18 12.15 13.40
C ARG A 752 -0.87 13.50 13.19
N ALA A 753 -0.64 14.17 12.06
CA ALA A 753 -1.25 15.47 11.78
C ALA A 753 -2.80 15.41 11.77
N PHE A 754 -3.41 14.31 11.33
CA PHE A 754 -4.85 14.06 11.44
C PHE A 754 -5.35 14.01 12.87
N ARG A 755 -4.60 13.37 13.77
CA ARG A 755 -4.96 13.26 15.18
C ARG A 755 -4.97 14.63 15.83
N ASN A 756 -3.81 15.29 15.83
CA ASN A 756 -3.61 16.55 16.53
C ASN A 756 -4.58 17.61 15.97
N ALA A 757 -4.72 17.73 14.64
CA ALA A 757 -5.64 18.70 14.03
C ALA A 757 -7.14 18.41 14.26
N ALA A 758 -7.53 17.19 14.67
CA ALA A 758 -8.91 16.86 15.02
C ALA A 758 -9.19 17.04 16.53
N GLU A 759 -8.21 16.71 17.37
CA GLU A 759 -8.24 16.89 18.83
C GLU A 759 -8.23 18.40 19.18
N GLU A 760 -7.39 19.21 18.54
CA GLU A 760 -7.29 20.67 18.77
C GLU A 760 -8.53 21.47 18.35
N ILE A 761 -9.27 21.02 17.33
CA ILE A 761 -10.55 21.65 16.95
C ILE A 761 -11.73 21.08 17.76
N SER A 762 -11.49 20.17 18.70
CA SER A 762 -12.50 19.47 19.50
C SER A 762 -13.61 18.82 18.67
N ALA A 763 -13.26 18.23 17.51
CA ALA A 763 -14.22 17.55 16.65
C ALA A 763 -14.51 16.12 17.14
N GLU A 764 -15.73 15.63 16.92
CA GLU A 764 -16.00 14.19 17.03
C GLU A 764 -15.38 13.47 15.82
N PHE A 765 -14.49 12.51 16.08
CA PHE A 765 -13.81 11.73 15.06
C PHE A 765 -13.67 10.26 15.43
N PHE A 766 -13.52 9.40 14.42
CA PHE A 766 -13.02 8.04 14.60
C PHE A 766 -11.67 7.90 13.86
N HIS A 767 -10.63 7.61 14.65
CA HIS A 767 -9.22 7.55 14.23
C HIS A 767 -8.51 6.38 14.93
N GLU A 768 -9.19 5.22 14.91
CA GLU A 768 -8.68 3.91 15.36
C GLU A 768 -8.77 2.85 14.25
N MET A 769 -8.90 3.31 13.00
CA MET A 769 -8.79 2.45 11.83
C MET A 769 -7.36 1.89 11.67
N PHE A 770 -7.25 0.83 10.88
CA PHE A 770 -6.03 0.12 10.53
C PHE A 770 -4.88 1.05 10.07
N GLU A 771 -5.04 1.75 8.94
CA GLU A 771 -4.09 2.80 8.56
C GLU A 771 -4.37 4.06 9.38
N SER A 772 -3.33 4.62 10.01
CA SER A 772 -3.40 5.95 10.64
C SER A 772 -3.68 7.08 9.64
N SER A 773 -3.52 6.84 8.33
CA SER A 773 -3.79 7.83 7.28
C SER A 773 -5.26 7.99 6.90
N TRP A 774 -6.18 7.42 7.68
CA TRP A 774 -7.64 7.48 7.46
C TRP A 774 -8.34 8.04 8.70
N ILE A 775 -9.21 9.03 8.55
CA ILE A 775 -10.03 9.60 9.63
C ILE A 775 -11.50 9.73 9.21
N LEU A 776 -12.43 9.40 10.10
CA LEU A 776 -13.86 9.69 9.94
C LEU A 776 -14.21 10.92 10.80
N LEU A 777 -14.83 11.94 10.20
CA LEU A 777 -15.14 13.24 10.83
C LEU A 777 -16.58 13.66 10.54
N ASP A 778 -17.14 14.55 11.36
CA ASP A 778 -18.37 15.27 11.00
C ASP A 778 -18.18 16.24 9.82
N ALA A 779 -19.17 16.27 8.93
CA ALA A 779 -19.20 17.09 7.71
C ALA A 779 -19.11 18.60 7.99
N THR A 780 -19.56 19.04 9.17
CA THR A 780 -19.42 20.41 9.69
C THR A 780 -17.97 20.76 9.98
N SER A 781 -17.23 19.84 10.61
CA SER A 781 -15.85 20.04 11.08
C SER A 781 -14.80 20.00 9.96
N VAL A 782 -15.12 19.40 8.80
CA VAL A 782 -14.17 19.20 7.67
C VAL A 782 -13.46 20.49 7.24
N ASN A 783 -14.15 21.64 7.23
CA ASN A 783 -13.51 22.89 6.82
C ASN A 783 -12.47 23.38 7.85
N SER A 784 -12.82 23.39 9.14
CA SER A 784 -11.92 23.76 10.24
C SER A 784 -10.72 22.81 10.32
N PHE A 785 -10.98 21.50 10.15
CA PHE A 785 -9.97 20.46 10.08
C PHE A 785 -8.96 20.72 8.94
N MET A 786 -9.43 21.02 7.72
CA MET A 786 -8.56 21.32 6.58
C MET A 786 -7.71 22.59 6.78
N VAL A 787 -8.18 23.56 7.57
CA VAL A 787 -7.38 24.73 7.98
C VAL A 787 -6.30 24.31 8.98
N ARG A 788 -6.68 23.71 10.12
CA ARG A 788 -5.73 23.32 11.18
C ARG A 788 -4.68 22.30 10.70
N LEU A 789 -5.09 21.38 9.82
CA LEU A 789 -4.19 20.43 9.15
C LEU A 789 -3.16 21.10 8.22
N THR A 790 -3.42 22.33 7.73
CA THR A 790 -2.45 23.12 6.97
C THR A 790 -1.36 23.71 7.87
N GLU A 791 -1.62 23.84 9.17
CA GLU A 791 -0.64 24.28 10.16
C GLU A 791 0.26 23.09 10.56
N LYS A 792 -0.31 21.95 10.96
CA LYS A 792 0.40 20.75 11.48
C LYS A 792 1.15 19.86 10.46
N LEU A 793 1.10 20.14 9.15
CA LEU A 793 1.82 19.41 8.08
C LEU A 793 3.06 20.16 7.54
#